data_AF-A0A7J6Y575-F1
#
_entry.id   AF-A0A7J6Y575-F1
#
_cell.length_a   1.000
_cell.length_b   1.000
_cell.length_c   1.000
_cell.angle_alpha   90.00
_cell.angle_beta   90.00
_cell.angle_gamma   90.00
#
_symmetry.space_group_name_H-M   'P 1'
#
loop_
_entity.id
_entity.type
_entity.pdbx_description
1 polymer ?
#
loop_
_entity_poly.entity_id
_entity_poly.type
_entity_poly.pdbx_seq_one_letter_code
_entity_poly.pdbx_strand_id
1 'polypeptide(L)'
;MKLSLPLANYEITSYVTFTREGWKFPKRRAFSSVVVSPSGEWFVANDELQAVICSFEAGDKYRLDGTLLFRQYGFDSSMLCLLGVNGTVSDFNSPRPSLPCPISLKNLHLTYGSEMVHVSFSSFDEVVLVSSNCCIGCVQPEKQRSAFVGHFVSYGKLSGVVCCGIVPNSALMVILTVEGLCGVVNFRDSALLSISRQGLFSELGLPSSSTAIWGVKADTIRVVVTFPLSRKVHVFVTSTLLEENEDEHERSSMNISLESPLWNLGAHSYVRNYGTSFAVASVWQNLVQFSVWQGTTLSDAAFLENEMSVPYVSGCWVDEVFVVTRADGMALPFSICLNGEGKGGINIVSNKHIDLTSCCSAILFGQSKYFMFLTITCMESLCNGIPEAIFVTDSNGHRRFLQMCENKMEKPGVFLIDIVPFENGIAVINVKCSGECIAFVTSASQVKSLFLAYEEKTDQVTCCLLYKRQDIIFVMGYQHGGINVWLSGAPKCVIPMVHTGAVDRIILLPGEKGRLEADFVSVCTERGTVVIHHSETFECTRIFQSPCGPLTSLIWDSQTDYAYTVSGSAGNLWHIPTCRLERVIHDVSAISEGPERRNLLTSPKIGPVIIDRIAICGRIHFSLIVNVLPLIDTLTQRDACGAPLACRLALSILFSGFNCLDSKIHELLGLPERGLNGGSFSVCTVSAEQSAKYLLAVVLVTKALKPSAGLKYLISTSEVKALSDTLVRSGLIEQSPIPERLIIQALSLLLKVSDPAKKAIRLCIKAASEEMTSQQLQKLFKNLLSMSSEELSIRHWFSVSTRLSEIDVWCYGFFVRMAFLGDMPRSDGIIWKCVLESLGSDASRLTEVLTMQENKKCVLLLLQTLREYYQELSKIVVIDSTPVVDAVATLAFEGEKNNGALAIKTLMSIASAEGNDFIESRLKGWYEQKRSWRPRIIAFFGALIEFAPLQSYHSLPTIMEFLLRALDPHNPNKDERKSCLLPVTQVVRRAVDYLPNVSFLQHLQYLAVGYNDGIVRVINMKTTGIVASFVSHPEKILCVAYSSNHSGHDIAVLSEKMKTIKIWHASRPVGLMGIIFAGQMPEFRLKFVVDIPEIDSAESRERPDLFSMITKCRLRWLSPHCVELSSPWHDRIQLTVD
;
A
#
# COMPACT_ATOMS: atom_id res chain seq x y z
N MET A 1 -4.15 3.40 -2.48
CA MET A 1 -5.41 2.73 -2.09
C MET A 1 -5.71 1.67 -3.14
N LYS A 2 -5.73 0.39 -2.76
CA LYS A 2 -6.04 -0.73 -3.67
C LYS A 2 -7.39 -1.30 -3.27
N LEU A 3 -8.28 -1.51 -4.25
CA LEU A 3 -9.60 -2.11 -4.06
C LEU A 3 -9.65 -3.42 -4.86
N SER A 4 -9.94 -4.55 -4.20
CA SER A 4 -9.96 -5.87 -4.85
C SER A 4 -11.39 -6.27 -5.17
N LEU A 5 -11.77 -6.24 -6.44
CA LEU A 5 -13.14 -6.48 -6.89
C LEU A 5 -13.31 -7.95 -7.31
N PRO A 6 -14.26 -8.71 -6.72
CA PRO A 6 -14.49 -10.10 -7.08
C PRO A 6 -15.15 -10.23 -8.46
N LEU A 7 -14.75 -11.27 -9.19
CA LEU A 7 -15.42 -11.69 -10.42
C LEU A 7 -16.02 -13.09 -10.20
N ALA A 8 -17.30 -13.28 -10.51
CA ALA A 8 -17.94 -14.59 -10.53
C ALA A 8 -18.46 -14.97 -11.91
N ASN A 9 -18.38 -16.27 -12.20
CA ASN A 9 -18.93 -16.87 -13.41
C ASN A 9 -20.43 -17.20 -13.20
N TYR A 10 -21.29 -16.83 -14.17
CA TYR A 10 -22.75 -17.03 -14.12
C TYR A 10 -23.20 -18.51 -14.14
N GLU A 11 -22.34 -19.45 -14.57
CA GLU A 11 -22.73 -20.86 -14.71
C GLU A 11 -22.78 -21.64 -13.38
N ILE A 12 -22.34 -21.05 -12.26
CA ILE A 12 -22.22 -21.75 -10.97
C ILE A 12 -23.15 -21.08 -9.94
N THR A 13 -24.23 -21.77 -9.57
CA THR A 13 -25.31 -21.26 -8.71
C THR A 13 -24.93 -21.07 -7.24
N SER A 14 -23.82 -21.68 -6.79
CA SER A 14 -23.30 -21.61 -5.40
C SER A 14 -21.81 -21.20 -5.36
N TYR A 15 -21.45 -20.10 -6.02
CA TYR A 15 -20.05 -19.66 -6.11
C TYR A 15 -19.68 -18.61 -5.05
N VAL A 16 -18.86 -19.01 -4.08
CA VAL A 16 -18.17 -18.07 -3.18
C VAL A 16 -16.97 -17.51 -3.93
N THR A 17 -16.85 -16.18 -3.99
CA THR A 17 -15.71 -15.50 -4.61
C THR A 17 -14.58 -15.29 -3.59
N PHE A 18 -13.34 -15.18 -4.07
CA PHE A 18 -12.17 -14.92 -3.23
C PHE A 18 -11.46 -13.67 -3.69
N THR A 19 -11.10 -12.83 -2.73
CA THR A 19 -10.30 -11.62 -2.97
C THR A 19 -9.18 -11.55 -1.96
N ARG A 20 -8.02 -11.00 -2.33
CA ARG A 20 -6.95 -10.73 -1.38
C ARG A 20 -6.48 -9.28 -1.42
N GLU A 21 -6.00 -8.78 -0.30
CA GLU A 21 -5.40 -7.46 -0.26
C GLU A 21 -4.07 -7.50 -1.00
N GLY A 22 -3.86 -6.57 -1.96
CA GLY A 22 -2.79 -6.67 -2.95
C GLY A 22 -1.39 -6.73 -2.33
N TRP A 23 -0.93 -7.95 -2.04
CA TRP A 23 0.37 -8.27 -1.47
C TRP A 23 1.48 -7.65 -2.29
N LYS A 24 2.37 -6.91 -1.61
CA LYS A 24 3.77 -6.84 -2.04
C LYS A 24 4.42 -8.03 -1.33
N PHE A 25 4.37 -9.20 -1.97
CA PHE A 25 4.77 -10.51 -1.45
C PHE A 25 5.94 -10.49 -0.45
N PRO A 26 5.85 -11.19 0.71
CA PRO A 26 6.88 -12.16 1.02
C PRO A 26 6.78 -13.30 -0.02
N LYS A 27 7.90 -13.68 -0.61
CA LYS A 27 7.98 -14.68 -1.68
C LYS A 27 7.30 -15.98 -1.22
N ARG A 28 6.44 -16.55 -2.08
CA ARG A 28 5.74 -17.81 -1.84
C ARG A 28 6.65 -18.82 -1.15
N ARG A 29 6.17 -19.49 -0.09
CA ARG A 29 6.66 -20.81 0.33
C ARG A 29 6.75 -21.63 -0.95
N ALA A 30 7.98 -21.94 -1.34
CA ALA A 30 8.28 -22.43 -2.67
C ALA A 30 7.62 -23.78 -2.97
N PHE A 31 7.24 -24.51 -1.90
CA PHE A 31 6.71 -25.86 -1.94
C PHE A 31 5.50 -25.95 -1.00
N SER A 32 4.45 -26.65 -1.46
CA SER A 32 3.34 -27.06 -0.59
C SER A 32 3.86 -28.08 0.44
N SER A 33 3.35 -28.04 1.66
CA SER A 33 3.66 -29.05 2.67
C SER A 33 2.52 -30.07 2.79
N VAL A 34 2.89 -31.30 3.11
CA VAL A 34 1.95 -32.39 3.36
C VAL A 34 2.28 -32.96 4.74
N VAL A 35 1.25 -33.20 5.54
CA VAL A 35 1.39 -33.82 6.86
C VAL A 35 0.37 -34.94 6.98
N VAL A 36 0.80 -36.10 7.47
CA VAL A 36 -0.06 -37.26 7.70
C VAL A 36 -0.35 -37.39 9.19
N SER A 37 -1.56 -37.81 9.53
CA SER A 37 -1.96 -38.04 10.92
C SER A 37 -1.21 -39.23 11.53
N PRO A 38 -0.91 -39.22 12.84
CA PRO A 38 -0.32 -40.39 13.50
C PRO A 38 -1.19 -41.65 13.43
N SER A 39 -2.51 -41.50 13.26
CA SER A 39 -3.44 -42.61 13.01
C SER A 39 -3.28 -43.24 11.62
N GLY A 40 -2.66 -42.53 10.66
CA GLY A 40 -2.53 -42.96 9.26
C GLY A 40 -3.84 -42.87 8.46
N GLU A 41 -4.86 -42.19 9.01
CA GLU A 41 -6.20 -42.13 8.43
C GLU A 41 -6.50 -40.80 7.74
N TRP A 42 -5.79 -39.74 8.12
CA TRP A 42 -5.96 -38.40 7.59
C TRP A 42 -4.65 -37.86 7.06
N PHE A 43 -4.73 -36.98 6.07
CA PHE A 43 -3.62 -36.14 5.68
C PHE A 43 -4.10 -34.72 5.38
N VAL A 44 -3.22 -33.76 5.62
CA VAL A 44 -3.45 -32.35 5.32
C VAL A 44 -2.38 -31.91 4.34
N ALA A 45 -2.82 -31.37 3.22
CA ALA A 45 -1.93 -30.69 2.28
C ALA A 45 -2.19 -29.19 2.37
N ASN A 46 -1.15 -28.38 2.51
CA ASN A 46 -1.32 -26.94 2.68
C ASN A 46 -0.33 -26.14 1.82
N ASP A 47 -0.78 -24.96 1.42
CA ASP A 47 0.05 -23.89 0.91
C ASP A 47 0.06 -22.72 1.92
N GLU A 48 0.38 -21.50 1.47
CA GLU A 48 0.37 -20.31 2.33
C GLU A 48 -1.05 -19.83 2.69
N LEU A 49 -2.06 -20.17 1.89
CA LEU A 49 -3.39 -19.56 1.94
C LEU A 49 -4.48 -20.52 2.42
N GLN A 50 -4.31 -21.81 2.16
CA GLN A 50 -5.28 -22.85 2.43
C GLN A 50 -4.62 -24.13 2.94
N ALA A 51 -5.38 -24.86 3.77
CA ALA A 51 -5.08 -26.22 4.18
C ALA A 51 -6.25 -27.13 3.81
N VAL A 52 -5.97 -28.15 3.00
CA VAL A 52 -6.95 -29.10 2.50
C VAL A 52 -6.90 -30.37 3.33
N ILE A 53 -8.02 -30.75 3.94
CA ILE A 53 -8.15 -31.95 4.76
C ILE A 53 -8.70 -33.10 3.91
N CYS A 54 -8.00 -34.23 3.94
CA CYS A 54 -8.38 -35.45 3.24
C CYS A 54 -8.34 -36.66 4.18
N SER A 55 -9.22 -37.63 3.92
CA SER A 55 -9.23 -38.94 4.57
C SER A 55 -8.83 -40.05 3.59
N PHE A 56 -8.18 -41.10 4.12
CA PHE A 56 -7.95 -42.34 3.38
C PHE A 56 -9.19 -43.24 3.42
N GLU A 57 -9.47 -43.91 2.31
CA GLU A 57 -10.59 -44.83 2.13
C GLU A 57 -10.10 -46.21 1.70
N ALA A 58 -10.95 -47.22 1.85
CA ALA A 58 -10.62 -48.57 1.40
C ALA A 58 -10.43 -48.65 -0.13
N GLY A 59 -9.41 -49.40 -0.56
CA GLY A 59 -9.17 -49.73 -1.97
C GLY A 59 -8.44 -48.65 -2.77
N ASP A 60 -7.28 -48.19 -2.28
CA ASP A 60 -6.41 -47.17 -2.91
C ASP A 60 -7.18 -45.87 -3.27
N LYS A 61 -8.04 -45.41 -2.35
CA LYS A 61 -8.88 -44.23 -2.52
C LYS A 61 -8.66 -43.18 -1.43
N TYR A 62 -8.98 -41.94 -1.77
CA TYR A 62 -9.01 -40.82 -0.82
C TYR A 62 -10.28 -39.99 -0.97
N ARG A 63 -10.69 -39.30 0.09
CA ARG A 63 -11.81 -38.36 0.12
C ARG A 63 -11.32 -36.97 0.51
N LEU A 64 -11.87 -35.95 -0.13
CA LEU A 64 -11.70 -34.54 0.23
C LEU A 64 -12.84 -34.15 1.18
N ASP A 65 -12.53 -33.71 2.41
CA ASP A 65 -13.55 -33.40 3.42
C ASP A 65 -13.79 -31.89 3.60
N GLY A 66 -12.79 -31.05 3.33
CA GLY A 66 -12.95 -29.59 3.40
C GLY A 66 -11.65 -28.82 3.27
N THR A 67 -11.77 -27.50 3.12
CA THR A 67 -10.63 -26.57 3.06
C THR A 67 -10.71 -25.55 4.18
N LEU A 68 -9.62 -25.41 4.93
CA LEU A 68 -9.46 -24.44 6.01
C LEU A 68 -8.65 -23.24 5.53
N LEU A 69 -9.05 -22.04 5.93
CA LEU A 69 -8.37 -20.78 5.59
C LEU A 69 -8.61 -19.73 6.67
N PHE A 70 -7.70 -18.75 6.76
CA PHE A 70 -7.91 -17.58 7.60
C PHE A 70 -8.48 -16.44 6.74
N ARG A 71 -9.68 -15.96 7.06
CA ARG A 71 -10.30 -14.81 6.39
C ARG A 71 -10.18 -13.55 7.25
N GLN A 72 -10.23 -12.38 6.63
CA GLN A 72 -10.26 -11.11 7.36
C GLN A 72 -11.54 -11.00 8.19
N TYR A 73 -11.38 -10.56 9.43
CA TYR A 73 -12.45 -10.23 10.37
C TYR A 73 -12.06 -8.95 11.12
N GLY A 74 -12.44 -7.78 10.60
CA GLY A 74 -11.98 -6.49 11.14
C GLY A 74 -10.66 -6.00 10.54
N PHE A 75 -10.17 -4.86 11.04
CA PHE A 75 -9.06 -4.13 10.42
C PHE A 75 -7.76 -4.94 10.39
N ASP A 76 -7.38 -5.58 11.51
CA ASP A 76 -6.13 -6.36 11.67
C ASP A 76 -6.33 -7.79 12.19
N SER A 77 -7.57 -8.27 12.27
CA SER A 77 -7.85 -9.61 12.81
C SER A 77 -8.29 -10.57 11.72
N SER A 78 -7.95 -11.84 11.91
CA SER A 78 -8.36 -12.93 11.04
C SER A 78 -9.27 -13.89 11.81
N MET A 79 -10.06 -14.68 11.10
CA MET A 79 -10.92 -15.73 11.64
C MET A 79 -10.66 -17.03 10.89
N LEU A 80 -10.63 -18.16 11.60
CA LEU A 80 -10.56 -19.47 10.94
C LEU A 80 -11.91 -19.81 10.31
N CYS A 81 -11.87 -20.12 9.02
CA CYS A 81 -13.02 -20.44 8.19
C CYS A 81 -12.86 -21.84 7.59
N LEU A 82 -13.96 -22.60 7.55
CA LEU A 82 -14.10 -23.89 6.86
C LEU A 82 -14.99 -23.70 5.63
N LEU A 83 -14.43 -24.02 4.47
CA LEU A 83 -15.20 -24.23 3.25
C LEU A 83 -15.48 -25.73 3.09
N GLY A 84 -16.76 -26.10 3.20
CA GLY A 84 -17.21 -27.46 2.93
C GLY A 84 -17.21 -27.77 1.43
N VAL A 85 -17.14 -29.06 1.09
CA VAL A 85 -17.18 -29.54 -0.31
C VAL A 85 -18.45 -29.09 -1.05
N ASN A 86 -19.54 -28.86 -0.30
CA ASN A 86 -20.83 -28.40 -0.82
C ASN A 86 -20.88 -26.87 -1.06
N GLY A 87 -19.77 -26.15 -0.88
CA GLY A 87 -19.69 -24.69 -1.01
C GLY A 87 -20.20 -23.90 0.19
N THR A 88 -20.56 -24.57 1.29
CA THR A 88 -20.98 -23.93 2.54
C THR A 88 -19.78 -23.33 3.27
N VAL A 89 -19.89 -22.07 3.65
CA VAL A 89 -18.88 -21.33 4.43
C VAL A 89 -19.29 -21.34 5.90
N SER A 90 -18.39 -21.76 6.79
CA SER A 90 -18.64 -21.77 8.23
C SER A 90 -17.44 -21.26 9.02
N ASP A 91 -17.66 -20.50 10.09
CA ASP A 91 -16.58 -19.98 10.93
C ASP A 91 -16.49 -20.68 12.29
N PHE A 92 -15.27 -20.75 12.82
CA PHE A 92 -15.01 -21.16 14.20
C PHE A 92 -14.92 -19.92 15.10
N ASN A 93 -15.99 -19.61 15.83
CA ASN A 93 -16.11 -18.36 16.61
C ASN A 93 -15.93 -18.54 18.13
N SER A 94 -15.54 -19.73 18.58
CA SER A 94 -15.46 -20.07 20.01
C SER A 94 -14.02 -20.43 20.41
N PRO A 95 -13.55 -19.97 21.58
CA PRO A 95 -12.30 -20.44 22.18
C PRO A 95 -12.42 -21.87 22.75
N ARG A 96 -13.64 -22.42 22.78
CA ARG A 96 -13.91 -23.82 23.17
C ARG A 96 -14.38 -24.64 21.96
N PRO A 97 -14.07 -25.95 21.91
CA PRO A 97 -14.49 -26.83 20.82
C PRO A 97 -15.99 -26.73 20.56
N SER A 98 -16.35 -26.34 19.34
CA SER A 98 -17.73 -26.15 18.90
C SER A 98 -17.89 -26.52 17.43
N LEU A 99 -19.13 -26.76 17.02
CA LEU A 99 -19.45 -26.89 15.60
C LEU A 99 -19.30 -25.53 14.92
N PRO A 100 -18.73 -25.46 13.70
CA PRO A 100 -18.55 -24.21 13.00
C PRO A 100 -19.92 -23.63 12.61
N CYS A 101 -20.08 -22.32 12.77
CA CYS A 101 -21.33 -21.63 12.50
C CYS A 101 -21.44 -21.30 11.00
N PRO A 102 -22.49 -21.75 10.28
CA PRO A 102 -22.65 -21.44 8.86
C PRO A 102 -22.93 -19.95 8.65
N ILE A 103 -22.35 -19.38 7.60
CA ILE A 103 -22.47 -17.96 7.25
C ILE A 103 -22.84 -17.82 5.77
N SER A 104 -23.77 -16.91 5.49
CA SER A 104 -24.13 -16.52 4.12
C SER A 104 -23.18 -15.43 3.59
N LEU A 105 -21.94 -15.79 3.28
CA LEU A 105 -20.96 -14.89 2.65
C LEU A 105 -20.83 -15.16 1.14
N LYS A 106 -20.82 -14.09 0.33
CA LYS A 106 -20.62 -14.17 -1.13
C LYS A 106 -19.16 -14.00 -1.56
N ASN A 107 -18.33 -13.38 -0.70
CA ASN A 107 -16.93 -13.09 -0.95
C ASN A 107 -16.09 -13.29 0.31
N LEU A 108 -15.10 -14.17 0.24
CA LEU A 108 -14.08 -14.35 1.26
C LEU A 108 -12.87 -13.46 0.95
N HIS A 109 -12.60 -12.53 1.85
CA HIS A 109 -11.46 -11.62 1.74
C HIS A 109 -10.28 -12.09 2.60
N LEU A 110 -9.12 -12.28 1.97
CA LEU A 110 -7.85 -12.64 2.61
C LEU A 110 -6.97 -11.39 2.76
N THR A 111 -6.30 -11.23 3.90
CA THR A 111 -5.44 -10.08 4.18
C THR A 111 -4.02 -10.49 4.55
N TYR A 112 -3.13 -9.50 4.59
CA TYR A 112 -1.85 -9.68 5.26
C TYR A 112 -2.08 -10.13 6.71
N GLY A 113 -1.32 -11.12 7.18
CA GLY A 113 -1.54 -11.73 8.50
C GLY A 113 -2.36 -13.02 8.49
N SER A 114 -3.10 -13.29 7.40
CA SER A 114 -3.89 -14.52 7.25
C SER A 114 -3.09 -15.70 6.66
N GLU A 115 -1.83 -15.46 6.29
CA GLU A 115 -0.92 -16.46 5.75
C GLU A 115 -0.65 -17.55 6.80
N MET A 116 -0.74 -18.82 6.37
CA MET A 116 -0.46 -19.98 7.19
C MET A 116 1.04 -20.19 7.36
N VAL A 117 1.51 -20.10 8.61
CA VAL A 117 2.92 -20.29 8.97
C VAL A 117 3.18 -21.75 9.35
N HIS A 118 2.26 -22.37 10.10
CA HIS A 118 2.43 -23.72 10.61
C HIS A 118 1.14 -24.54 10.51
N VAL A 119 1.27 -25.78 10.05
CA VAL A 119 0.19 -26.78 9.95
C VAL A 119 0.76 -28.11 10.41
N SER A 120 0.14 -28.74 11.40
CA SER A 120 0.56 -30.06 11.88
C SER A 120 -0.56 -30.76 12.63
N PHE A 121 -0.38 -32.05 12.93
CA PHE A 121 -1.21 -32.77 13.89
C PHE A 121 -0.63 -32.63 15.30
N SER A 122 -1.46 -32.28 16.29
CA SER A 122 -1.08 -32.26 17.72
C SER A 122 -1.26 -33.63 18.39
N SER A 123 -2.26 -34.38 17.94
CA SER A 123 -2.63 -35.71 18.44
C SER A 123 -3.07 -36.60 17.27
N PHE A 124 -3.62 -37.79 17.53
CA PHE A 124 -3.98 -38.76 16.49
C PHE A 124 -4.83 -38.15 15.36
N ASP A 125 -5.81 -37.29 15.69
CA ASP A 125 -6.74 -36.72 14.71
C ASP A 125 -7.04 -35.22 14.95
N GLU A 126 -6.17 -34.45 15.60
CA GLU A 126 -6.39 -32.99 15.80
C GLU A 126 -5.38 -32.18 14.98
N VAL A 127 -5.89 -31.37 14.05
CA VAL A 127 -5.11 -30.48 13.19
C VAL A 127 -4.96 -29.11 13.85
N VAL A 128 -3.74 -28.61 13.94
CA VAL A 128 -3.42 -27.28 14.45
C VAL A 128 -2.88 -26.41 13.33
N LEU A 129 -3.48 -25.24 13.16
CA LEU A 129 -3.16 -24.22 12.16
C LEU A 129 -2.74 -22.94 12.85
N VAL A 130 -1.65 -22.31 12.40
CA VAL A 130 -1.21 -21.02 12.91
C VAL A 130 -0.97 -20.03 11.76
N SER A 131 -1.60 -18.87 11.89
CA SER A 131 -1.42 -17.75 10.98
C SER A 131 -0.28 -16.81 11.42
N SER A 132 0.20 -15.98 10.49
CA SER A 132 1.23 -14.97 10.75
C SER A 132 0.82 -13.89 11.76
N ASN A 133 -0.47 -13.61 11.94
CA ASN A 133 -0.98 -12.75 13.02
C ASN A 133 -1.20 -13.49 14.37
N CYS A 134 -0.67 -14.71 14.50
CA CYS A 134 -0.82 -15.55 15.70
C CYS A 134 -2.29 -15.89 16.03
N CYS A 135 -3.11 -16.07 15.00
CA CYS A 135 -4.39 -16.75 15.15
C CYS A 135 -4.17 -18.26 15.03
N ILE A 136 -4.57 -18.99 16.07
CA ILE A 136 -4.44 -20.44 16.19
C ILE A 136 -5.82 -21.07 16.02
N GLY A 137 -5.91 -22.03 15.11
CA GLY A 137 -7.11 -22.82 14.87
C GLY A 137 -6.83 -24.29 15.14
N CYS A 138 -7.68 -24.93 15.94
CA CYS A 138 -7.60 -26.36 16.20
C CYS A 138 -8.87 -27.02 15.67
N VAL A 139 -8.72 -28.02 14.81
CA VAL A 139 -9.83 -28.69 14.13
C VAL A 139 -9.68 -30.20 14.24
N GLN A 140 -10.73 -30.85 14.73
CA GLN A 140 -10.86 -32.30 14.84
C GLN A 140 -11.95 -32.79 13.87
N PRO A 141 -11.60 -33.56 12.82
CA PRO A 141 -12.59 -34.24 11.99
C PRO A 141 -13.27 -35.40 12.73
N GLU A 142 -14.60 -35.49 12.60
CA GLU A 142 -15.42 -36.57 13.17
C GLU A 142 -15.81 -37.59 12.08
N LYS A 143 -15.25 -38.81 12.16
CA LYS A 143 -15.44 -39.88 11.15
C LYS A 143 -16.89 -40.22 10.82
N GLN A 144 -17.81 -40.16 11.80
CA GLN A 144 -19.17 -40.67 11.63
C GLN A 144 -20.14 -39.69 10.96
N ARG A 145 -19.84 -38.38 10.98
CA ARG A 145 -20.80 -37.34 10.58
C ARG A 145 -20.28 -36.39 9.51
N SER A 146 -19.08 -36.59 8.98
CA SER A 146 -18.39 -35.58 8.14
C SER A 146 -18.46 -34.19 8.78
N ALA A 147 -18.39 -34.15 10.11
CA ALA A 147 -18.52 -32.96 10.90
C ALA A 147 -17.14 -32.57 11.42
N PHE A 148 -16.89 -31.28 11.52
CA PHE A 148 -15.68 -30.75 12.10
C PHE A 148 -16.04 -30.08 13.43
N VAL A 149 -15.30 -30.41 14.48
CA VAL A 149 -15.37 -29.69 15.74
C VAL A 149 -14.05 -28.95 15.92
N GLY A 150 -14.12 -27.69 16.29
CA GLY A 150 -12.90 -26.90 16.43
C GLY A 150 -13.07 -25.68 17.30
N HIS A 151 -11.95 -25.05 17.60
CA HIS A 151 -11.88 -23.80 18.33
C HIS A 151 -10.80 -22.89 17.74
N PHE A 152 -10.95 -21.61 18.02
CA PHE A 152 -10.15 -20.54 17.44
C PHE A 152 -9.77 -19.53 18.51
N VAL A 153 -8.50 -19.12 18.52
CA VAL A 153 -7.95 -18.15 19.46
C VAL A 153 -6.97 -17.23 18.75
N SER A 154 -7.00 -15.94 19.07
CA SER A 154 -6.08 -14.94 18.51
C SER A 154 -5.26 -14.29 19.60
N TYR A 155 -3.93 -14.28 19.45
CA TYR A 155 -2.99 -13.68 20.40
C TYR A 155 -2.33 -12.44 19.81
N GLY A 156 -2.96 -11.26 19.98
CA GLY A 156 -2.48 -10.00 19.39
C GLY A 156 -1.04 -9.61 19.80
N LYS A 157 -0.63 -9.96 21.03
CA LYS A 157 0.73 -9.70 21.55
C LYS A 157 1.85 -10.45 20.81
N LEU A 158 1.52 -11.51 20.07
CA LEU A 158 2.48 -12.37 19.37
C LEU A 158 2.39 -12.24 17.85
N SER A 159 1.92 -11.10 17.34
CA SER A 159 1.82 -10.85 15.89
C SER A 159 3.17 -10.91 15.18
N GLY A 160 3.16 -11.24 13.88
CA GLY A 160 4.38 -11.43 13.10
C GLY A 160 5.08 -12.75 13.44
N VAL A 161 4.33 -13.85 13.49
CA VAL A 161 4.85 -15.19 13.73
C VAL A 161 5.78 -15.60 12.60
N VAL A 162 6.99 -16.04 12.96
CA VAL A 162 8.02 -16.51 12.01
C VAL A 162 8.01 -18.03 11.93
N CYS A 163 8.04 -18.70 13.08
CA CYS A 163 7.98 -20.16 13.16
C CYS A 163 7.40 -20.59 14.51
N CYS A 164 6.92 -21.83 14.55
CA CYS A 164 6.35 -22.43 15.75
C CYS A 164 6.75 -23.88 15.89
N GLY A 165 6.74 -24.39 17.13
CA GLY A 165 6.96 -25.79 17.43
C GLY A 165 5.95 -26.29 18.46
N ILE A 166 5.23 -27.37 18.14
CA ILE A 166 4.37 -28.07 19.09
C ILE A 166 5.25 -28.97 19.97
N VAL A 167 5.00 -28.96 21.28
CA VAL A 167 5.65 -29.86 22.21
C VAL A 167 4.98 -31.24 22.09
N PRO A 168 5.72 -32.31 21.73
CA PRO A 168 5.17 -33.64 21.50
C PRO A 168 4.33 -34.14 22.69
N ASN A 169 3.22 -34.80 22.37
CA ASN A 169 2.28 -35.39 23.34
C ASN A 169 1.70 -34.39 24.35
N SER A 170 1.60 -33.11 24.00
CA SER A 170 1.05 -32.06 24.87
C SER A 170 0.21 -31.04 24.09
N ALA A 171 -0.52 -30.19 24.82
CA ALA A 171 -1.26 -29.06 24.26
C ALA A 171 -0.43 -27.75 24.22
N LEU A 172 0.89 -27.84 24.40
CA LEU A 172 1.78 -26.68 24.47
C LEU A 172 2.43 -26.42 23.12
N MET A 173 2.52 -25.14 22.77
CA MET A 173 3.16 -24.66 21.55
C MET A 173 4.04 -23.46 21.85
N VAL A 174 5.21 -23.46 21.23
CA VAL A 174 6.16 -22.36 21.30
C VAL A 174 6.05 -21.54 20.02
N ILE A 175 5.93 -20.22 20.16
CA ILE A 175 5.73 -19.27 19.06
C ILE A 175 6.87 -18.26 19.09
N LEU A 176 7.55 -18.11 17.96
CA LEU A 176 8.62 -17.13 17.77
C LEU A 176 8.19 -16.05 16.78
N THR A 177 8.38 -14.79 17.15
CA THR A 177 7.96 -13.62 16.35
C THR A 177 9.14 -12.89 15.71
N VAL A 178 8.86 -12.04 14.72
CA VAL A 178 9.85 -11.18 14.04
C VAL A 178 10.53 -10.21 15.02
N GLU A 179 9.89 -9.90 16.15
CA GLU A 179 10.40 -9.00 17.18
C GLU A 179 11.31 -9.69 18.22
N GLY A 180 11.51 -11.00 18.12
CA GLY A 180 12.29 -11.74 19.11
C GLY A 180 11.51 -12.16 20.34
N LEU A 181 10.18 -12.09 20.33
CA LEU A 181 9.36 -12.66 21.39
C LEU A 181 9.21 -14.17 21.20
N CYS A 182 9.42 -14.91 22.29
CA CYS A 182 9.15 -16.32 22.46
C CYS A 182 7.96 -16.48 23.41
N GLY A 183 6.80 -16.80 22.85
CA GLY A 183 5.58 -17.07 23.62
C GLY A 183 5.33 -18.57 23.77
N VAL A 184 4.96 -19.00 24.98
CA VAL A 184 4.46 -20.37 25.23
C VAL A 184 2.95 -20.30 25.41
N VAL A 185 2.22 -20.99 24.55
CA VAL A 185 0.75 -21.02 24.58
C VAL A 185 0.25 -22.44 24.81
N ASN A 186 -0.81 -22.55 25.60
CA ASN A 186 -1.65 -23.73 25.65
C ASN A 186 -2.83 -23.49 24.71
N PHE A 187 -2.80 -24.15 23.55
CA PHE A 187 -3.80 -23.90 22.51
C PHE A 187 -5.15 -24.55 22.83
N ARG A 188 -5.25 -25.51 23.76
CA ARG A 188 -6.55 -26.09 24.18
C ARG A 188 -7.24 -25.23 25.23
N ASP A 189 -6.48 -24.72 26.19
CA ASP A 189 -7.01 -23.87 27.27
C ASP A 189 -7.09 -22.39 26.86
N SER A 190 -6.70 -22.05 25.63
CA SER A 190 -6.65 -20.67 25.12
C SER A 190 -5.79 -19.73 25.99
N ALA A 191 -4.77 -20.27 26.66
CA ALA A 191 -3.97 -19.55 27.64
C ALA A 191 -2.57 -19.24 27.12
N LEU A 192 -2.14 -17.98 27.28
CA LEU A 192 -0.75 -17.57 27.10
C LEU A 192 -0.03 -17.74 28.45
N LEU A 193 0.92 -18.66 28.53
CA LEU A 193 1.57 -19.03 29.78
C LEU A 193 2.76 -18.13 30.10
N SER A 194 3.64 -17.91 29.11
CA SER A 194 4.83 -17.08 29.28
C SER A 194 5.18 -16.35 27.99
N ILE A 195 5.79 -15.17 28.12
CA ILE A 195 6.42 -14.42 27.03
C ILE A 195 7.82 -14.04 27.49
N SER A 196 8.83 -14.43 26.73
CA SER A 196 10.22 -14.03 26.95
C SER A 196 10.79 -13.35 25.71
N ARG A 197 11.62 -12.33 25.89
CA ARG A 197 12.34 -11.68 24.78
C ARG A 197 13.71 -12.34 24.61
N GLN A 198 14.00 -12.83 23.40
CA GLN A 198 15.24 -13.50 23.08
C GLN A 198 16.19 -12.54 22.34
N GLY A 199 17.26 -12.12 23.03
CA GLY A 199 18.30 -11.25 22.45
C GLY A 199 19.08 -11.89 21.28
N LEU A 200 19.05 -13.22 21.16
CA LEU A 200 19.79 -14.00 20.17
C LEU A 200 19.50 -13.60 18.71
N PHE A 201 18.32 -13.01 18.44
CA PHE A 201 17.89 -12.70 17.08
C PHE A 201 18.63 -11.48 16.50
N SER A 202 19.20 -10.61 17.35
CA SER A 202 20.06 -9.51 16.90
C SER A 202 21.40 -10.01 16.37
N GLU A 203 21.95 -11.07 16.97
CA GLU A 203 23.24 -11.65 16.60
C GLU A 203 23.12 -12.68 15.47
N LEU A 204 22.09 -13.53 15.50
CA LEU A 204 21.96 -14.69 14.61
C LEU A 204 20.97 -14.50 13.46
N GLY A 205 20.18 -13.43 13.48
CA GLY A 205 19.10 -13.14 12.54
C GLY A 205 17.76 -13.78 12.91
N LEU A 206 16.80 -13.78 11.98
CA LEU A 206 15.49 -14.43 12.18
C LEU A 206 15.59 -15.95 12.03
N PRO A 207 14.90 -16.73 12.88
CA PRO A 207 14.86 -18.18 12.76
C PRO A 207 13.95 -18.65 11.62
N SER A 208 14.21 -19.82 11.02
CA SER A 208 13.34 -20.40 9.98
C SER A 208 12.49 -21.57 10.44
N SER A 209 12.86 -22.21 11.56
CA SER A 209 12.08 -23.29 12.18
C SER A 209 12.31 -23.33 13.68
N SER A 210 11.31 -23.80 14.41
CA SER A 210 11.44 -24.12 15.83
C SER A 210 10.80 -25.46 16.13
N THR A 211 11.48 -26.24 16.98
CA THR A 211 10.96 -27.52 17.50
C THR A 211 11.10 -27.50 19.00
N ALA A 212 10.06 -27.93 19.71
CA ALA A 212 10.00 -27.85 21.16
C ALA A 212 9.96 -29.25 21.77
N ILE A 213 10.71 -29.48 22.86
CA ILE A 213 10.72 -30.75 23.60
C ILE A 213 10.67 -30.46 25.11
N TRP A 214 10.21 -31.44 25.89
CA TRP A 214 10.22 -31.33 27.34
C TRP A 214 11.64 -31.18 27.92
N GLY A 215 11.77 -30.31 28.91
CA GLY A 215 12.95 -30.16 29.74
C GLY A 215 13.12 -31.32 30.72
N VAL A 216 14.25 -31.35 31.42
CA VAL A 216 14.49 -32.30 32.53
C VAL A 216 13.72 -31.89 33.80
N LYS A 217 13.34 -30.62 33.92
CA LYS A 217 12.42 -30.13 34.96
C LYS A 217 10.99 -30.16 34.41
N ALA A 218 10.01 -30.47 35.26
CA ALA A 218 8.61 -30.64 34.85
C ALA A 218 7.99 -29.39 34.20
N ASP A 219 8.50 -28.19 34.52
CA ASP A 219 7.93 -26.91 34.07
C ASP A 219 8.78 -26.17 33.03
N THR A 220 9.69 -26.87 32.34
CA THR A 220 10.53 -26.25 31.32
C THR A 220 10.40 -26.91 29.96
N ILE A 221 10.45 -26.09 28.91
CA ILE A 221 10.47 -26.53 27.52
C ILE A 221 11.84 -26.14 26.94
N ARG A 222 12.50 -27.09 26.28
CA ARG A 222 13.66 -26.79 25.44
C ARG A 222 13.19 -26.47 24.04
N VAL A 223 13.64 -25.35 23.52
CA VAL A 223 13.33 -24.87 22.18
C VAL A 223 14.57 -24.98 21.34
N VAL A 224 14.51 -25.82 20.32
CA VAL A 224 15.54 -25.95 19.28
C VAL A 224 15.17 -25.00 18.16
N VAL A 225 16.05 -24.05 17.87
CA VAL A 225 15.81 -22.98 16.89
C VAL A 225 16.95 -22.94 15.89
N THR A 226 16.60 -22.79 14.62
CA THR A 226 17.57 -22.82 13.52
C THR A 226 17.60 -21.51 12.80
N PHE A 227 18.81 -20.96 12.71
CA PHE A 227 19.09 -19.67 12.13
C PHE A 227 19.77 -19.86 10.78
N PRO A 228 19.07 -19.55 9.68
CA PRO A 228 19.59 -19.82 8.35
C PRO A 228 20.76 -18.90 7.96
N LEU A 229 20.75 -17.65 8.41
CA LEU A 229 21.78 -16.66 8.08
C LEU A 229 23.12 -16.98 8.73
N SER A 230 23.10 -17.32 10.02
CA SER A 230 24.29 -17.71 10.76
C SER A 230 24.68 -19.19 10.56
N ARG A 231 23.84 -19.99 9.89
CA ARG A 231 23.98 -21.45 9.74
C ARG A 231 24.20 -22.16 11.08
N LYS A 232 23.45 -21.76 12.11
CA LYS A 232 23.58 -22.30 13.47
C LYS A 232 22.25 -22.85 13.98
N VAL A 233 22.34 -23.93 14.74
CA VAL A 233 21.26 -24.45 15.58
C VAL A 233 21.56 -24.01 17.01
N HIS A 234 20.55 -23.47 17.69
CA HIS A 234 20.65 -23.07 19.07
C HIS A 234 19.55 -23.72 19.90
N VAL A 235 19.86 -24.08 21.14
CA VAL A 235 18.91 -24.67 22.08
C VAL A 235 18.86 -23.79 23.32
N PHE A 236 17.68 -23.24 23.61
CA PHE A 236 17.43 -22.51 24.85
C PHE A 236 16.26 -23.12 25.61
N VAL A 237 16.09 -22.72 26.87
CA VAL A 237 15.05 -23.24 27.76
C VAL A 237 14.08 -22.11 28.09
N THR A 238 12.78 -22.40 28.04
CA THR A 238 11.70 -21.49 28.46
C THR A 238 10.82 -22.16 29.52
N SER A 239 10.07 -21.36 30.28
CA SER A 239 9.22 -21.80 31.38
C SER A 239 7.77 -21.96 30.94
N THR A 240 7.05 -22.92 31.53
CA THR A 240 5.60 -23.09 31.39
C THR A 240 4.80 -22.48 32.53
N LEU A 241 5.46 -21.89 33.54
CA LEU A 241 4.80 -21.22 34.65
C LEU A 241 4.21 -19.88 34.19
N LEU A 242 3.01 -19.56 34.69
CA LEU A 242 2.41 -18.24 34.54
C LEU A 242 3.29 -17.20 35.23
N GLU A 243 3.92 -16.34 34.46
CA GLU A 243 4.57 -15.15 35.02
C GLU A 243 3.48 -14.09 35.28
N GLU A 244 3.05 -13.97 36.53
CA GLU A 244 2.37 -12.76 37.02
C GLU A 244 3.43 -11.67 37.21
N ASN A 245 3.81 -10.98 36.13
CA ASN A 245 4.53 -9.71 36.26
C ASN A 245 3.96 -8.71 35.25
N GLU A 246 2.96 -7.96 35.71
CA GLU A 246 2.88 -6.54 35.42
C GLU A 246 4.06 -5.88 36.14
N ASP A 247 5.23 -5.79 35.50
CA ASP A 247 6.18 -4.75 35.87
C ASP A 247 7.04 -4.33 34.67
N GLU A 248 6.87 -3.05 34.36
CA GLU A 248 7.69 -2.26 33.47
C GLU A 248 9.14 -2.26 33.96
N HIS A 249 9.98 -3.19 33.50
CA HIS A 249 11.42 -2.98 33.58
C HIS A 249 12.06 -2.81 32.19
N GLU A 250 12.19 -1.52 31.90
CA GLU A 250 13.27 -0.88 31.16
C GLU A 250 13.42 -1.21 29.67
N ARG A 251 12.81 -0.32 28.90
CA ARG A 251 13.34 0.32 27.68
C ARG A 251 14.83 0.03 27.42
N SER A 252 15.09 -1.01 26.65
CA SER A 252 16.03 -0.91 25.55
C SER A 252 15.44 -1.68 24.36
N SER A 253 14.85 -0.94 23.43
CA SER A 253 14.59 -1.44 22.09
C SER A 253 15.94 -1.66 21.41
N MET A 254 16.57 -2.82 21.61
CA MET A 254 17.78 -3.15 20.85
C MET A 254 17.41 -3.34 19.39
N ASN A 255 17.96 -2.45 18.57
CA ASN A 255 17.76 -2.39 17.13
C ASN A 255 18.29 -3.65 16.45
N ILE A 256 17.40 -4.54 16.02
CA ILE A 256 17.75 -5.51 14.98
C ILE A 256 17.68 -4.74 13.64
N SER A 257 18.83 -4.30 13.13
CA SER A 257 18.94 -3.76 11.77
C SER A 257 18.83 -4.91 10.76
N LEU A 258 17.60 -5.29 10.42
CA LEU A 258 17.38 -6.28 9.38
C LEU A 258 17.31 -5.56 8.03
N GLU A 259 18.34 -5.75 7.20
CA GLU A 259 18.16 -5.70 5.75
C GLU A 259 17.03 -6.68 5.37
N SER A 260 16.27 -6.34 4.33
CA SER A 260 15.05 -7.01 3.85
C SER A 260 14.90 -8.48 4.28
N PRO A 261 13.77 -8.90 4.87
CA PRO A 261 13.67 -10.20 5.52
C PRO A 261 13.93 -11.33 4.51
N LEU A 262 14.98 -12.09 4.80
CA LEU A 262 15.49 -13.19 3.99
C LEU A 262 14.64 -14.45 4.23
N TRP A 263 13.36 -14.42 3.88
CA TRP A 263 12.42 -15.56 3.97
C TRP A 263 12.83 -16.76 3.09
N ASN A 264 13.81 -16.56 2.20
CA ASN A 264 14.21 -17.55 1.20
C ASN A 264 15.20 -18.60 1.69
N LEU A 265 15.95 -18.37 2.77
CA LEU A 265 16.86 -19.38 3.32
C LEU A 265 16.12 -20.22 4.36
N GLY A 266 15.21 -21.09 3.91
CA GLY A 266 14.50 -22.00 4.82
C GLY A 266 15.42 -23.11 5.32
N ALA A 267 15.55 -23.26 6.64
CA ALA A 267 16.16 -24.42 7.28
C ALA A 267 15.20 -25.01 8.33
N HIS A 268 15.09 -26.33 8.39
CA HIS A 268 14.13 -27.02 9.27
C HIS A 268 14.83 -28.05 10.14
N SER A 269 14.49 -28.06 11.43
CA SER A 269 15.11 -28.96 12.42
C SER A 269 14.14 -29.96 12.99
N TYR A 270 14.55 -31.21 12.95
CA TYR A 270 13.77 -32.37 13.35
C TYR A 270 14.46 -33.02 14.54
N VAL A 271 13.73 -33.15 15.64
CA VAL A 271 14.27 -33.62 16.91
C VAL A 271 13.84 -35.05 17.19
N ARG A 272 14.77 -35.84 17.72
CA ARG A 272 14.52 -37.18 18.21
C ARG A 272 15.16 -37.41 19.57
N ASN A 273 14.39 -37.93 20.52
CA ASN A 273 14.84 -38.16 21.89
C ASN A 273 15.49 -39.54 22.06
N TYR A 274 16.63 -39.58 22.75
CA TYR A 274 17.38 -40.78 23.17
C TYR A 274 17.59 -40.75 24.69
N GLY A 275 16.50 -40.72 25.47
CA GLY A 275 16.57 -40.63 26.92
C GLY A 275 17.10 -39.27 27.40
N THR A 276 18.34 -39.22 27.90
CA THR A 276 18.97 -37.99 28.44
C THR A 276 19.63 -37.11 27.39
N SER A 277 19.88 -37.65 26.18
CA SER A 277 20.34 -36.91 25.02
C SER A 277 19.27 -36.88 23.94
N PHE A 278 19.38 -35.95 22.99
CA PHE A 278 18.51 -35.89 21.81
C PHE A 278 19.33 -35.59 20.57
N ALA A 279 18.96 -36.19 19.44
CA ALA A 279 19.54 -35.86 18.15
C ALA A 279 18.67 -34.82 17.45
N VAL A 280 19.33 -33.87 16.80
CA VAL A 280 18.71 -32.87 15.94
C VAL A 280 19.29 -33.06 14.55
N ALA A 281 18.42 -33.40 13.61
CA ALA A 281 18.72 -33.33 12.19
C ALA A 281 18.20 -32.00 11.66
N SER A 282 19.11 -31.14 11.23
CA SER A 282 18.79 -29.83 10.68
C SER A 282 19.07 -29.83 9.19
N VAL A 283 18.08 -29.49 8.40
CA VAL A 283 18.12 -29.51 6.94
C VAL A 283 18.18 -28.08 6.45
N TRP A 284 19.32 -27.67 5.90
CA TRP A 284 19.48 -26.46 5.10
C TRP A 284 19.49 -26.84 3.63
N GLN A 285 19.37 -25.85 2.76
CA GLN A 285 19.35 -26.06 1.31
C GLN A 285 20.57 -26.82 0.78
N ASN A 286 21.76 -26.51 1.29
CA ASN A 286 23.02 -27.08 0.79
C ASN A 286 23.72 -28.00 1.81
N LEU A 287 23.07 -28.30 2.93
CA LEU A 287 23.71 -28.98 4.05
C LEU A 287 22.67 -29.69 4.92
N VAL A 288 23.02 -30.87 5.44
CA VAL A 288 22.31 -31.48 6.56
C VAL A 288 23.28 -31.60 7.74
N GLN A 289 22.92 -31.05 8.88
CA GLN A 289 23.68 -31.19 10.13
C GLN A 289 22.94 -32.16 11.03
N PHE A 290 23.64 -33.21 11.43
CA PHE A 290 23.22 -34.08 12.51
C PHE A 290 23.98 -33.66 13.75
N SER A 291 23.27 -33.40 14.83
CA SER A 291 23.88 -32.96 16.09
C SER A 291 23.25 -33.69 17.25
N VAL A 292 24.06 -34.07 18.23
CA VAL A 292 23.59 -34.72 19.46
C VAL A 292 23.78 -33.73 20.61
N TRP A 293 22.72 -33.52 21.37
CA TRP A 293 22.68 -32.52 22.43
C TRP A 293 22.40 -33.19 23.77
N GLN A 294 23.06 -32.69 24.81
CA GLN A 294 22.81 -33.07 26.20
C GLN A 294 22.38 -31.82 26.97
N GLY A 295 21.08 -31.65 27.18
CA GLY A 295 20.54 -30.40 27.71
C GLY A 295 20.64 -29.27 26.68
N THR A 296 21.43 -28.24 26.98
CA THR A 296 21.72 -27.11 26.07
C THR A 296 23.13 -27.16 25.50
N THR A 297 23.94 -28.17 25.86
CA THR A 297 25.30 -28.33 25.36
C THR A 297 25.34 -29.28 24.16
N LEU A 298 26.01 -28.84 23.10
CA LEU A 298 26.30 -29.66 21.94
C LEU A 298 27.36 -30.70 22.31
N SER A 299 27.05 -32.00 22.14
CA SER A 299 28.00 -33.09 22.44
C SER A 299 28.83 -33.49 21.21
N ASP A 300 28.18 -33.62 20.05
CA ASP A 300 28.83 -33.96 18.79
C ASP A 300 27.99 -33.45 17.60
N ALA A 301 28.62 -33.21 16.46
CA ALA A 301 27.96 -32.81 15.22
C ALA A 301 28.66 -33.36 13.98
N ALA A 302 27.87 -33.85 13.03
CA ALA A 302 28.30 -34.28 11.72
C ALA A 302 27.57 -33.48 10.64
N PHE A 303 28.29 -33.18 9.56
CA PHE A 303 27.83 -32.34 8.46
C PHE A 303 27.85 -33.13 7.16
N LEU A 304 26.74 -33.08 6.43
CA LEU A 304 26.61 -33.67 5.10
C LEU A 304 26.34 -32.54 4.10
N GLU A 305 27.37 -32.13 3.38
CA GLU A 305 27.22 -31.13 2.32
C GLU A 305 26.47 -31.71 1.12
N ASN A 306 25.66 -30.86 0.50
CA ASN A 306 25.01 -31.18 -0.75
C ASN A 306 25.99 -30.89 -1.89
N GLU A 307 26.58 -31.94 -2.45
CA GLU A 307 27.49 -31.82 -3.60
C GLU A 307 26.75 -31.43 -4.90
N MET A 308 25.42 -31.44 -4.88
CA MET A 308 24.57 -31.14 -6.03
C MET A 308 24.00 -29.72 -5.95
N SER A 309 23.70 -29.12 -7.11
CA SER A 309 23.09 -27.79 -7.21
C SER A 309 21.62 -27.73 -6.78
N VAL A 310 20.98 -28.87 -6.50
CA VAL A 310 19.55 -28.99 -6.18
C VAL A 310 19.34 -28.98 -4.66
N PRO A 311 18.56 -28.04 -4.08
CA PRO A 311 18.46 -27.88 -2.64
C PRO A 311 17.66 -28.99 -1.93
N TYR A 312 17.98 -29.23 -0.65
CA TYR A 312 17.12 -29.98 0.26
C TYR A 312 15.90 -29.14 0.68
N VAL A 313 14.74 -29.79 0.84
CA VAL A 313 13.45 -29.13 1.09
C VAL A 313 12.90 -29.46 2.48
N SER A 314 12.79 -30.75 2.79
CA SER A 314 12.24 -31.22 4.06
C SER A 314 12.90 -32.51 4.51
N GLY A 315 12.70 -32.90 5.77
CA GLY A 315 13.16 -34.18 6.28
C GLY A 315 12.19 -34.77 7.29
N CYS A 316 12.44 -36.02 7.67
CA CYS A 316 11.59 -36.72 8.61
C CYS A 316 12.32 -37.93 9.21
N TRP A 317 11.95 -38.27 10.45
CA TRP A 317 12.49 -39.43 11.15
C TRP A 317 11.59 -40.65 10.94
N VAL A 318 12.18 -41.74 10.49
CA VAL A 318 11.72 -43.13 10.67
C VAL A 318 12.65 -43.73 11.73
N ASP A 319 12.28 -44.75 12.54
CA ASP A 319 13.22 -45.28 13.57
C ASP A 319 14.67 -45.37 13.07
N GLU A 320 15.70 -44.94 13.81
CA GLU A 320 17.12 -44.76 13.42
C GLU A 320 17.50 -44.17 12.03
N VAL A 321 16.56 -43.90 11.13
CA VAL A 321 16.80 -43.45 9.75
C VAL A 321 16.18 -42.07 9.55
N PHE A 322 16.99 -41.09 9.19
CA PHE A 322 16.51 -39.78 8.79
C PHE A 322 16.43 -39.70 7.27
N VAL A 323 15.24 -39.41 6.73
CA VAL A 323 15.05 -39.26 5.29
C VAL A 323 14.97 -37.80 4.94
N VAL A 324 15.81 -37.36 3.99
CA VAL A 324 15.82 -35.99 3.47
C VAL A 324 15.27 -35.99 2.06
N THR A 325 14.36 -35.07 1.79
CA THR A 325 13.77 -34.85 0.47
C THR A 325 14.45 -33.67 -0.22
N ARG A 326 14.77 -33.85 -1.49
CA ARG A 326 15.33 -32.82 -2.38
C ARG A 326 14.25 -32.20 -3.25
N ALA A 327 14.50 -31.00 -3.75
CA ALA A 327 13.56 -30.25 -4.57
C ALA A 327 13.21 -30.94 -5.90
N ASP A 328 14.05 -31.83 -6.40
CA ASP A 328 13.80 -32.64 -7.60
C ASP A 328 12.96 -33.91 -7.37
N GLY A 329 12.49 -34.15 -6.14
CA GLY A 329 11.72 -35.35 -5.78
C GLY A 329 12.57 -36.52 -5.32
N MET A 330 13.88 -36.37 -5.15
CA MET A 330 14.71 -37.46 -4.63
C MET A 330 14.67 -37.52 -3.09
N ALA A 331 14.37 -38.69 -2.54
CA ALA A 331 14.46 -38.96 -1.10
C ALA A 331 15.74 -39.74 -0.77
N LEU A 332 16.52 -39.23 0.17
CA LEU A 332 17.81 -39.76 0.61
C LEU A 332 17.70 -40.23 2.07
N PRO A 333 17.68 -41.56 2.32
CA PRO A 333 17.67 -42.10 3.68
C PRO A 333 19.09 -42.17 4.26
N PHE A 334 19.25 -41.69 5.49
CA PHE A 334 20.50 -41.73 6.25
C PHE A 334 20.30 -42.48 7.56
N SER A 335 21.00 -43.60 7.72
CA SER A 335 21.04 -44.34 8.99
C SER A 335 22.04 -43.68 9.93
N ILE A 336 21.62 -43.41 11.17
CA ILE A 336 22.44 -42.74 12.17
C ILE A 336 22.81 -43.74 13.26
N CYS A 337 24.12 -43.96 13.42
CA CYS A 337 24.66 -44.81 14.47
C CYS A 337 25.32 -43.94 15.53
N LEU A 338 24.77 -43.93 16.74
CA LEU A 338 25.38 -43.31 17.91
C LEU A 338 26.33 -44.31 18.56
N ASN A 339 27.62 -43.99 18.66
CA ASN A 339 28.59 -44.84 19.34
C ASN A 339 28.27 -44.90 20.84
N GLY A 340 27.69 -46.00 21.29
CA GLY A 340 27.45 -46.27 22.70
C GLY A 340 28.76 -46.63 23.39
N GLU A 341 29.48 -45.63 23.92
CA GLU A 341 30.48 -45.72 25.02
C GLU A 341 31.35 -44.45 25.11
N GLY A 342 30.74 -43.26 25.24
CA GLY A 342 31.45 -42.05 25.67
C GLY A 342 32.57 -41.51 24.75
N LYS A 343 32.80 -42.11 23.58
CA LYS A 343 33.63 -41.56 22.50
C LYS A 343 32.71 -40.97 21.44
N GLY A 344 32.60 -39.64 21.45
CA GLY A 344 31.82 -38.87 20.48
C GLY A 344 32.18 -39.25 19.05
N GLY A 345 31.16 -39.65 18.30
CA GLY A 345 31.24 -39.94 16.88
C GLY A 345 29.86 -40.30 16.36
N ILE A 346 29.22 -39.38 15.65
CA ILE A 346 28.02 -39.64 14.84
C ILE A 346 28.49 -40.29 13.53
N ASN A 347 28.18 -41.58 13.34
CA ASN A 347 28.39 -42.25 12.06
C ASN A 347 27.12 -42.18 11.23
N ILE A 348 27.23 -41.62 10.02
CA ILE A 348 26.13 -41.48 9.06
C ILE A 348 26.38 -42.45 7.91
N VAL A 349 25.43 -43.34 7.65
CA VAL A 349 25.47 -44.26 6.51
C VAL A 349 24.36 -43.87 5.54
N SER A 350 24.75 -43.57 4.29
CA SER A 350 23.81 -43.28 3.20
C SER A 350 23.22 -44.57 2.64
N ASN A 351 21.89 -44.64 2.55
CA ASN A 351 21.16 -45.76 1.96
C ASN A 351 20.78 -45.47 0.50
N LYS A 352 20.19 -46.47 -0.18
CA LYS A 352 19.72 -46.31 -1.57
C LYS A 352 18.68 -45.19 -1.66
N HIS A 353 18.87 -44.29 -2.61
CA HIS A 353 17.92 -43.21 -2.87
C HIS A 353 16.60 -43.75 -3.43
N ILE A 354 15.52 -43.03 -3.14
CA ILE A 354 14.17 -43.32 -3.61
C ILE A 354 13.74 -42.15 -4.49
N ASP A 355 13.29 -42.47 -5.70
CA ASP A 355 12.76 -41.48 -6.63
C ASP A 355 11.28 -41.24 -6.33
N LEU A 356 10.93 -40.05 -5.84
CA LEU A 356 9.55 -39.60 -5.63
C LEU A 356 9.11 -38.75 -6.83
N THR A 357 7.81 -38.71 -7.08
CA THR A 357 7.24 -37.93 -8.20
C THR A 357 7.27 -36.42 -7.96
N SER A 358 7.33 -35.98 -6.69
CA SER A 358 7.34 -34.58 -6.26
C SER A 358 8.05 -34.46 -4.90
N CYS A 359 8.55 -33.27 -4.59
CA CYS A 359 9.12 -32.93 -3.29
C CYS A 359 8.06 -32.69 -2.21
N CYS A 360 6.79 -32.48 -2.59
CA CYS A 360 5.67 -32.36 -1.65
C CYS A 360 5.27 -33.76 -1.16
N SER A 361 5.97 -34.24 -0.12
CA SER A 361 5.79 -35.60 0.38
C SER A 361 5.79 -35.66 1.91
N ALA A 362 5.20 -36.72 2.43
CA ALA A 362 5.13 -37.03 3.85
C ALA A 362 5.25 -38.53 4.07
N ILE A 363 5.81 -38.95 5.21
CA ILE A 363 5.78 -40.37 5.58
C ILE A 363 4.34 -40.76 5.92
N LEU A 364 3.85 -41.80 5.25
CA LEU A 364 2.58 -42.43 5.56
C LEU A 364 2.73 -43.48 6.67
N PHE A 365 3.75 -44.32 6.55
CA PHE A 365 4.09 -45.37 7.50
C PHE A 365 5.57 -45.68 7.37
N GLY A 366 6.25 -45.99 8.48
CA GLY A 366 7.63 -46.40 8.39
C GLY A 366 8.13 -47.14 9.62
N GLN A 367 8.85 -48.22 9.34
CA GLN A 367 9.83 -48.83 10.24
C GLN A 367 11.20 -48.75 9.54
N SER A 368 12.27 -48.86 10.31
CA SER A 368 13.68 -48.78 9.90
C SER A 368 14.03 -49.62 8.65
N LYS A 369 13.28 -50.69 8.34
CA LYS A 369 13.48 -51.55 7.15
C LYS A 369 12.54 -51.27 5.97
N TYR A 370 11.36 -50.69 6.22
CA TYR A 370 10.35 -50.46 5.19
C TYR A 370 9.49 -49.26 5.55
N PHE A 371 9.40 -48.31 4.64
CA PHE A 371 8.59 -47.11 4.81
C PHE A 371 7.95 -46.67 3.48
N MET A 372 6.82 -45.98 3.59
CA MET A 372 5.99 -45.51 2.48
C MET A 372 5.82 -43.99 2.56
N PHE A 373 5.94 -43.33 1.41
CA PHE A 373 5.70 -41.90 1.24
C PHE A 373 4.39 -41.65 0.52
N LEU A 374 3.59 -40.73 1.06
CA LEU A 374 2.55 -40.05 0.33
C LEU A 374 3.18 -38.87 -0.42
N THR A 375 2.96 -38.78 -1.73
CA THR A 375 3.49 -37.70 -2.58
C THR A 375 2.36 -37.06 -3.36
N ILE A 376 2.33 -35.73 -3.37
CA ILE A 376 1.32 -34.93 -4.07
C ILE A 376 2.01 -34.12 -5.16
N THR A 377 1.50 -34.20 -6.38
CA THR A 377 2.03 -33.44 -7.53
C THR A 377 1.79 -31.93 -7.36
N CYS A 378 0.54 -31.52 -7.19
CA CYS A 378 0.17 -30.16 -6.82
C CYS A 378 -1.20 -30.10 -6.12
N MET A 379 -1.47 -28.97 -5.43
CA MET A 379 -2.72 -28.75 -4.69
C MET A 379 -3.97 -28.70 -5.60
N GLU A 380 -3.84 -28.19 -6.83
CA GLU A 380 -4.95 -28.08 -7.77
C GLU A 380 -5.40 -29.47 -8.26
N SER A 381 -4.44 -30.31 -8.62
CA SER A 381 -4.68 -31.71 -9.01
C SER A 381 -5.29 -32.53 -7.87
N LEU A 382 -4.84 -32.31 -6.62
CA LEU A 382 -5.41 -32.92 -5.41
C LEU A 382 -6.91 -32.61 -5.27
N CYS A 383 -7.28 -31.33 -5.39
CA CYS A 383 -8.65 -30.86 -5.19
C CYS A 383 -9.58 -31.24 -6.34
N ASN A 384 -9.07 -31.27 -7.57
CA ASN A 384 -9.85 -31.61 -8.77
C ASN A 384 -9.96 -33.13 -9.02
N GLY A 385 -9.22 -33.95 -8.27
CA GLY A 385 -9.21 -35.40 -8.44
C GLY A 385 -8.66 -35.83 -9.80
N ILE A 386 -7.68 -35.10 -10.33
CA ILE A 386 -7.04 -35.45 -11.60
C ILE A 386 -6.40 -36.85 -11.44
N PRO A 387 -6.59 -37.78 -12.40
CA PRO A 387 -5.93 -39.08 -12.34
C PRO A 387 -4.42 -38.93 -12.17
N GLU A 388 -3.81 -39.81 -11.37
CA GLU A 388 -2.35 -39.82 -11.12
C GLU A 388 -1.81 -38.56 -10.42
N ALA A 389 -2.65 -37.82 -9.67
CA ALA A 389 -2.20 -36.65 -8.91
C ALA A 389 -1.47 -36.99 -7.60
N ILE A 390 -1.81 -38.13 -6.99
CA ILE A 390 -1.32 -38.58 -5.68
C ILE A 390 -0.72 -39.96 -5.80
N PHE A 391 0.49 -40.13 -5.27
CA PHE A 391 1.20 -41.41 -5.29
C PHE A 391 1.59 -41.85 -3.89
N VAL A 392 1.54 -43.15 -3.67
CA VAL A 392 2.21 -43.82 -2.55
C VAL A 392 3.42 -44.54 -3.10
N THR A 393 4.61 -44.16 -2.63
CA THR A 393 5.88 -44.77 -3.06
C THR A 393 6.51 -45.50 -1.86
N ASP A 394 6.85 -46.77 -2.04
CA ASP A 394 7.55 -47.53 -1.00
C ASP A 394 9.07 -47.38 -1.07
N SER A 395 9.77 -47.84 -0.02
CA SER A 395 11.23 -47.78 0.07
C SER A 395 11.96 -48.63 -0.98
N ASN A 396 11.26 -49.52 -1.68
CA ASN A 396 11.81 -50.32 -2.79
C ASN A 396 11.63 -49.63 -4.16
N GLY A 397 10.89 -48.51 -4.20
CA GLY A 397 10.60 -47.75 -5.42
C GLY A 397 9.31 -48.16 -6.14
N HIS A 398 8.46 -49.00 -5.53
CA HIS A 398 7.15 -49.31 -6.09
C HIS A 398 6.18 -48.16 -5.85
N ARG A 399 5.48 -47.74 -6.91
CA ARG A 399 4.52 -46.63 -6.90
C ARG A 399 3.10 -47.15 -7.11
N ARG A 400 2.16 -46.64 -6.32
CA ARG A 400 0.71 -46.81 -6.52
C ARG A 400 0.05 -45.44 -6.55
N PHE A 401 -0.97 -45.23 -7.38
CA PHE A 401 -1.72 -43.98 -7.39
C PHE A 401 -3.00 -44.13 -6.56
N LEU A 402 -3.45 -43.04 -5.95
CA LEU A 402 -4.72 -43.01 -5.23
C LEU A 402 -5.81 -42.37 -6.08
N GLN A 403 -7.00 -42.95 -6.08
CA GLN A 403 -8.17 -42.41 -6.79
C GLN A 403 -9.06 -41.60 -5.84
N MET A 404 -9.54 -40.44 -6.30
CA MET A 404 -10.51 -39.66 -5.53
C MET A 404 -11.88 -40.35 -5.52
N CYS A 405 -12.51 -40.45 -4.36
CA CYS A 405 -13.93 -40.82 -4.27
C CYS A 405 -14.79 -39.77 -4.99
N GLU A 406 -15.82 -40.20 -5.74
CA GLU A 406 -16.69 -39.28 -6.49
C GLU A 406 -17.35 -38.26 -5.55
N ASN A 407 -16.79 -37.05 -5.52
CA ASN A 407 -17.46 -35.88 -5.00
C ASN A 407 -18.29 -35.30 -6.13
N LYS A 408 -19.61 -35.19 -5.93
CA LYS A 408 -20.55 -34.56 -6.88
C LYS A 408 -20.26 -33.05 -6.99
N MET A 409 -19.16 -32.67 -7.62
CA MET A 409 -19.00 -31.32 -8.14
C MET A 409 -19.62 -31.31 -9.53
N GLU A 410 -20.72 -30.55 -9.71
CA GLU A 410 -21.25 -30.28 -11.04
C GLU A 410 -20.12 -29.73 -11.91
N LYS A 411 -19.76 -30.44 -12.99
CA LYS A 411 -18.81 -29.93 -13.97
C LYS A 411 -19.50 -28.80 -14.74
N PRO A 412 -19.00 -27.55 -14.68
CA PRO A 412 -19.58 -26.44 -15.44
C PRO A 412 -19.53 -26.70 -16.95
N GLY A 413 -20.37 -25.99 -17.71
CA GLY A 413 -20.34 -26.02 -19.18
C GLY A 413 -19.04 -25.41 -19.75
N VAL A 414 -18.41 -24.52 -18.99
CA VAL A 414 -17.08 -23.96 -19.25
C VAL A 414 -15.99 -24.70 -18.47
N PHE A 415 -14.99 -25.22 -19.19
CA PHE A 415 -13.88 -25.99 -18.64
C PHE A 415 -12.78 -25.08 -18.05
N LEU A 416 -12.30 -24.12 -18.83
CA LEU A 416 -11.26 -23.17 -18.42
C LEU A 416 -11.70 -21.74 -18.70
N ILE A 417 -11.36 -20.85 -17.77
CA ILE A 417 -11.49 -19.42 -17.94
C ILE A 417 -10.15 -18.77 -17.65
N ASP A 418 -9.76 -17.82 -18.50
CA ASP A 418 -8.63 -16.93 -18.23
C ASP A 418 -8.96 -15.47 -18.52
N ILE A 419 -8.24 -14.57 -17.86
CA ILE A 419 -8.41 -13.12 -18.02
C ILE A 419 -7.06 -12.52 -18.38
N VAL A 420 -6.97 -11.96 -19.59
CA VAL A 420 -5.71 -11.49 -20.16
C VAL A 420 -5.79 -10.03 -20.63
N PRO A 421 -4.66 -9.28 -20.59
CA PRO A 421 -4.55 -7.98 -21.23
C PRO A 421 -4.77 -8.06 -22.75
N PHE A 422 -5.57 -7.16 -23.33
CA PHE A 422 -5.81 -7.11 -24.78
C PHE A 422 -6.06 -5.68 -25.26
N GLU A 423 -5.28 -5.17 -26.23
CA GLU A 423 -5.45 -3.84 -26.86
C GLU A 423 -5.66 -2.66 -25.87
N ASN A 424 -4.98 -2.65 -24.71
CA ASN A 424 -5.13 -1.70 -23.59
C ASN A 424 -6.37 -1.88 -22.68
N GLY A 425 -7.19 -2.90 -22.95
CA GLY A 425 -8.31 -3.36 -22.12
C GLY A 425 -8.06 -4.76 -21.56
N ILE A 426 -9.16 -5.44 -21.23
CA ILE A 426 -9.16 -6.81 -20.70
C ILE A 426 -10.02 -7.69 -21.61
N ALA A 427 -9.52 -8.91 -21.88
CA ALA A 427 -10.25 -9.97 -22.54
C ALA A 427 -10.50 -11.12 -21.56
N VAL A 428 -11.72 -11.65 -21.56
CA VAL A 428 -12.07 -12.87 -20.84
C VAL A 428 -12.18 -14.00 -21.85
N ILE A 429 -11.41 -15.07 -21.65
CA ILE A 429 -11.38 -16.24 -22.53
C ILE A 429 -12.15 -17.36 -21.86
N ASN A 430 -13.10 -17.95 -22.60
CA ASN A 430 -13.85 -19.12 -22.18
C ASN A 430 -13.55 -20.30 -23.11
N VAL A 431 -13.11 -21.41 -22.52
CA VAL A 431 -12.97 -22.71 -23.18
C VAL A 431 -14.12 -23.59 -22.72
N LYS A 432 -15.09 -23.87 -23.59
CA LYS A 432 -16.26 -24.69 -23.26
C LYS A 432 -15.96 -26.17 -23.33
N CYS A 433 -16.66 -26.98 -22.56
CA CYS A 433 -16.63 -28.46 -22.66
C CYS A 433 -17.10 -28.97 -24.05
N SER A 434 -17.78 -28.14 -24.84
CA SER A 434 -18.16 -28.46 -26.23
C SER A 434 -17.02 -28.34 -27.24
N GLY A 435 -15.88 -27.78 -26.84
CA GLY A 435 -14.74 -27.48 -27.70
C GLY A 435 -14.69 -26.03 -28.22
N GLU A 436 -15.74 -25.24 -28.05
CA GLU A 436 -15.74 -23.84 -28.50
C GLU A 436 -14.89 -22.95 -27.58
N CYS A 437 -13.92 -22.25 -28.15
CA CYS A 437 -13.11 -21.23 -27.48
C CYS A 437 -13.58 -19.83 -27.93
N ILE A 438 -14.04 -19.01 -26.98
CA ILE A 438 -14.60 -17.68 -27.25
C ILE A 438 -13.93 -16.67 -26.31
N ALA A 439 -13.55 -15.50 -26.83
CA ALA A 439 -13.15 -14.36 -26.01
C ALA A 439 -14.21 -13.26 -25.98
N PHE A 440 -14.38 -12.64 -24.83
CA PHE A 440 -15.17 -11.44 -24.63
C PHE A 440 -14.23 -10.27 -24.41
N VAL A 441 -14.21 -9.34 -25.35
CA VAL A 441 -13.31 -8.18 -25.32
C VAL A 441 -14.09 -6.92 -25.00
N THR A 442 -13.57 -6.15 -24.06
CA THR A 442 -14.11 -4.85 -23.66
C THR A 442 -13.80 -3.81 -24.72
N SER A 443 -14.82 -3.34 -25.45
CA SER A 443 -14.69 -2.21 -26.38
C SER A 443 -15.21 -0.91 -25.75
N ALA A 444 -15.09 0.20 -26.48
CA ALA A 444 -15.43 1.53 -25.98
C ALA A 444 -16.88 1.70 -25.50
N SER A 445 -17.83 0.85 -25.91
CA SER A 445 -19.24 0.95 -25.51
C SER A 445 -19.95 -0.41 -25.34
N GLN A 446 -19.41 -1.50 -25.89
CA GLN A 446 -20.03 -2.83 -25.86
C GLN A 446 -19.00 -3.93 -25.58
N VAL A 447 -19.44 -5.06 -25.01
CA VAL A 447 -18.64 -6.29 -24.96
C VAL A 447 -18.80 -7.01 -26.30
N LYS A 448 -17.69 -7.25 -27.01
CA LYS A 448 -17.69 -8.01 -28.27
C LYS A 448 -17.27 -9.44 -28.01
N SER A 449 -18.04 -10.41 -28.50
CA SER A 449 -17.65 -11.82 -28.54
C SER A 449 -16.81 -12.10 -29.79
N LEU A 450 -15.65 -12.72 -29.61
CA LEU A 450 -14.74 -13.16 -30.65
C LEU A 450 -14.61 -14.67 -30.59
N PHE A 451 -14.91 -15.36 -31.69
CA PHE A 451 -14.57 -16.77 -31.81
C PHE A 451 -13.05 -16.90 -31.98
N LEU A 452 -12.42 -17.76 -31.17
CA LEU A 452 -10.97 -17.93 -31.16
C LEU A 452 -10.54 -19.23 -31.83
N ALA A 453 -11.20 -20.34 -31.49
CA ALA A 453 -10.82 -21.68 -31.93
C ALA A 453 -11.92 -22.70 -31.62
N TYR A 454 -11.80 -23.88 -32.23
CA TYR A 454 -12.47 -25.09 -31.80
C TYR A 454 -11.41 -26.13 -31.42
N GLU A 455 -11.52 -26.70 -30.21
CA GLU A 455 -10.59 -27.68 -29.64
C GLU A 455 -11.32 -28.96 -29.25
N GLU A 456 -10.83 -30.12 -29.70
CA GLU A 456 -11.48 -31.40 -29.44
C GLU A 456 -11.14 -31.97 -28.05
N LYS A 457 -9.93 -31.69 -27.53
CA LYS A 457 -9.43 -32.24 -26.27
C LYS A 457 -9.37 -31.18 -25.16
N THR A 458 -10.53 -30.64 -24.82
CA THR A 458 -10.63 -29.56 -23.82
C THR A 458 -10.22 -29.99 -22.42
N ASP A 459 -10.38 -31.27 -22.09
CA ASP A 459 -10.04 -31.87 -20.79
C ASP A 459 -8.55 -31.80 -20.45
N GLN A 460 -7.68 -31.60 -21.45
CA GLN A 460 -6.24 -31.52 -21.27
C GLN A 460 -5.70 -30.09 -21.25
N VAL A 461 -6.54 -29.06 -21.41
CA VAL A 461 -6.10 -27.66 -21.50
C VAL A 461 -5.76 -27.12 -20.11
N THR A 462 -4.64 -26.41 -19.97
CA THR A 462 -4.15 -25.94 -18.66
C THR A 462 -4.04 -24.42 -18.56
N CYS A 463 -3.74 -23.72 -19.66
CA CYS A 463 -3.69 -22.26 -19.70
C CYS A 463 -3.89 -21.72 -21.13
N CYS A 464 -4.13 -20.41 -21.25
CA CYS A 464 -4.28 -19.77 -22.57
C CYS A 464 -3.74 -18.33 -22.60
N LEU A 465 -3.43 -17.84 -23.80
CA LEU A 465 -3.00 -16.47 -24.05
C LEU A 465 -3.73 -15.91 -25.29
N LEU A 466 -4.15 -14.64 -25.22
CA LEU A 466 -4.70 -13.90 -26.34
C LEU A 466 -3.99 -12.55 -26.47
N TYR A 467 -3.51 -12.23 -27.67
CA TYR A 467 -2.92 -10.92 -27.97
C TYR A 467 -3.12 -10.58 -29.44
N LYS A 468 -2.80 -9.34 -29.82
CA LYS A 468 -2.99 -8.86 -31.19
C LYS A 468 -1.74 -8.14 -31.70
N ARG A 469 -1.37 -8.45 -32.94
CA ARG A 469 -0.39 -7.71 -33.75
C ARG A 469 -1.08 -7.18 -35.00
N GLN A 470 -0.89 -7.83 -36.15
CA GLN A 470 -1.71 -7.63 -37.35
C GLN A 470 -2.98 -8.50 -37.26
N ASP A 471 -2.78 -9.78 -36.95
CA ASP A 471 -3.84 -10.74 -36.65
C ASP A 471 -4.08 -10.90 -35.14
N ILE A 472 -5.22 -11.52 -34.80
CA ILE A 472 -5.52 -11.97 -33.44
C ILE A 472 -4.88 -13.34 -33.26
N ILE A 473 -4.01 -13.47 -32.25
CA ILE A 473 -3.25 -14.69 -31.99
C ILE A 473 -3.77 -15.29 -30.69
N PHE A 474 -4.21 -16.54 -30.75
CA PHE A 474 -4.66 -17.31 -29.61
C PHE A 474 -3.75 -18.52 -29.40
N VAL A 475 -3.32 -18.75 -28.17
CA VAL A 475 -2.39 -19.83 -27.80
C VAL A 475 -2.97 -20.62 -26.63
N MET A 476 -2.94 -21.94 -26.68
CA MET A 476 -3.33 -22.83 -25.59
C MET A 476 -2.20 -23.78 -25.20
N GLY A 477 -2.06 -24.02 -23.90
CA GLY A 477 -1.14 -25.00 -23.32
C GLY A 477 -1.89 -26.20 -22.78
N TYR A 478 -1.22 -27.36 -22.78
CA TYR A 478 -1.83 -28.64 -22.38
C TYR A 478 -1.06 -29.35 -21.26
N GLN A 479 -1.76 -30.27 -20.58
CA GLN A 479 -1.24 -31.13 -19.51
C GLN A 479 -0.10 -32.03 -19.97
N HIS A 480 -0.11 -32.47 -21.23
CA HIS A 480 0.95 -33.29 -21.82
C HIS A 480 2.15 -32.46 -22.31
N GLY A 481 2.19 -31.16 -22.02
CA GLY A 481 3.32 -30.29 -22.38
C GLY A 481 3.31 -29.73 -23.81
N GLY A 482 2.23 -29.97 -24.56
CA GLY A 482 2.02 -29.41 -25.90
C GLY A 482 1.48 -27.97 -25.89
N ILE A 483 1.55 -27.31 -27.04
CA ILE A 483 1.01 -25.96 -27.28
C ILE A 483 0.35 -25.89 -28.65
N ASN A 484 -0.84 -25.29 -28.72
CA ASN A 484 -1.55 -25.05 -29.98
C ASN A 484 -1.72 -23.54 -30.20
N VAL A 485 -1.60 -23.10 -31.46
CA VAL A 485 -1.67 -21.69 -31.88
C VAL A 485 -2.68 -21.52 -33.01
N TRP A 486 -3.55 -20.51 -32.88
CA TRP A 486 -4.52 -20.10 -33.89
C TRP A 486 -4.30 -18.64 -34.29
N LEU A 487 -4.53 -18.37 -35.58
CA LEU A 487 -4.53 -17.03 -36.17
C LEU A 487 -5.94 -16.70 -36.64
N SER A 488 -6.57 -15.70 -36.02
CA SER A 488 -7.90 -15.19 -36.40
C SER A 488 -8.95 -16.30 -36.58
N GLY A 489 -8.93 -17.32 -35.72
CA GLY A 489 -9.86 -18.46 -35.77
C GLY A 489 -9.33 -19.72 -36.47
N ALA A 490 -8.29 -19.60 -37.31
CA ALA A 490 -7.75 -20.71 -38.07
C ALA A 490 -6.55 -21.36 -37.34
N PRO A 491 -6.48 -22.71 -37.25
CA PRO A 491 -5.33 -23.38 -36.65
C PRO A 491 -4.07 -23.11 -37.48
N LYS A 492 -3.01 -22.67 -36.81
CA LYS A 492 -1.74 -22.31 -37.45
C LYS A 492 -0.64 -23.32 -37.17
N CYS A 493 -0.46 -23.69 -35.91
CA CYS A 493 0.63 -24.56 -35.47
C CYS A 493 0.21 -25.39 -34.25
N VAL A 494 0.70 -26.63 -34.19
CA VAL A 494 0.60 -27.53 -33.04
C VAL A 494 2.02 -27.96 -32.72
N ILE A 495 2.48 -27.66 -31.51
CA ILE A 495 3.83 -27.93 -31.05
C ILE A 495 3.74 -28.99 -29.96
N PRO A 496 3.97 -30.27 -30.27
CA PRO A 496 3.88 -31.33 -29.29
C PRO A 496 5.09 -31.34 -28.35
N MET A 497 4.86 -31.67 -27.08
CA MET A 497 5.92 -31.98 -26.10
C MET A 497 6.99 -30.88 -25.93
N VAL A 498 6.57 -29.61 -25.94
CA VAL A 498 7.45 -28.46 -25.66
C VAL A 498 8.03 -28.55 -24.25
N HIS A 499 7.22 -29.04 -23.32
CA HIS A 499 7.62 -29.31 -21.95
C HIS A 499 7.45 -30.80 -21.64
N THR A 500 8.27 -31.32 -20.71
CA THR A 500 8.14 -32.70 -20.19
C THR A 500 7.05 -32.82 -19.10
N GLY A 501 6.36 -31.72 -18.79
CA GLY A 501 5.23 -31.64 -17.86
C GLY A 501 4.20 -30.62 -18.36
N ALA A 502 3.15 -30.39 -17.58
CA ALA A 502 2.04 -29.53 -17.98
C ALA A 502 2.47 -28.07 -18.23
N VAL A 503 1.94 -27.46 -19.29
CA VAL A 503 2.15 -26.03 -19.58
C VAL A 503 1.16 -25.21 -18.75
N ASP A 504 1.54 -24.73 -17.58
CA ASP A 504 0.63 -24.04 -16.67
C ASP A 504 0.57 -22.52 -16.87
N ARG A 505 1.55 -21.94 -17.59
CA ARG A 505 1.56 -20.50 -17.93
C ARG A 505 2.05 -20.25 -19.35
N ILE A 506 1.37 -19.33 -20.03
CA ILE A 506 1.82 -18.72 -21.28
C ILE A 506 1.77 -17.20 -21.10
N ILE A 507 2.88 -16.51 -21.36
CA ILE A 507 3.06 -15.10 -21.00
C ILE A 507 3.56 -14.31 -22.20
N LEU A 508 2.89 -13.21 -22.52
CA LEU A 508 3.32 -12.28 -23.56
C LEU A 508 4.57 -11.51 -23.10
N LEU A 509 5.60 -11.44 -23.94
CA LEU A 509 6.80 -10.66 -23.64
C LEU A 509 6.53 -9.15 -23.73
N PRO A 510 7.08 -8.33 -22.82
CA PRO A 510 6.93 -6.89 -22.89
C PRO A 510 7.62 -6.35 -24.16
N GLY A 511 6.83 -5.72 -25.04
CA GLY A 511 7.27 -5.30 -26.37
C GLY A 511 8.23 -4.11 -26.34
N GLU A 512 9.53 -4.37 -26.21
CA GLU A 512 10.57 -3.46 -26.70
C GLU A 512 10.87 -3.83 -28.16
N LYS A 513 10.44 -2.96 -29.08
CA LYS A 513 10.56 -3.20 -30.53
C LYS A 513 12.04 -3.38 -30.92
N GLY A 514 12.38 -4.56 -31.44
CA GLY A 514 13.54 -4.77 -32.31
C GLY A 514 14.75 -5.54 -31.77
N ARG A 515 14.71 -6.08 -30.54
CA ARG A 515 15.85 -6.86 -29.99
C ARG A 515 15.70 -8.39 -30.05
N LEU A 516 14.50 -8.92 -29.86
CA LEU A 516 14.20 -10.36 -29.85
C LEU A 516 13.07 -10.68 -30.83
N GLU A 517 13.25 -11.66 -31.70
CA GLU A 517 12.23 -12.15 -32.65
C GLU A 517 11.24 -13.13 -31.96
N ALA A 518 10.75 -12.76 -30.77
CA ALA A 518 9.88 -13.60 -29.95
C ALA A 518 8.67 -12.83 -29.41
N ASP A 519 7.51 -13.47 -29.42
CA ASP A 519 6.26 -12.85 -28.96
C ASP A 519 5.89 -13.28 -27.53
N PHE A 520 6.02 -14.56 -27.19
CA PHE A 520 5.60 -15.10 -25.91
C PHE A 520 6.51 -16.20 -25.39
N VAL A 521 6.31 -16.53 -24.12
CA VAL A 521 7.02 -17.58 -23.38
C VAL A 521 6.02 -18.58 -22.83
N SER A 522 6.29 -19.87 -22.98
CA SER A 522 5.58 -20.93 -22.28
C SER A 522 6.41 -21.44 -21.11
N VAL A 523 5.72 -21.81 -20.04
CA VAL A 523 6.35 -22.21 -18.78
C VAL A 523 5.66 -23.45 -18.24
N CYS A 524 6.47 -24.38 -17.76
CA CYS A 524 6.06 -25.46 -16.87
C CYS A 524 6.67 -25.18 -15.49
N THR A 525 5.87 -24.62 -14.58
CA THR A 525 6.35 -24.25 -13.25
C THR A 525 6.77 -25.47 -12.47
N GLU A 526 6.05 -26.59 -12.55
CA GLU A 526 6.40 -27.85 -11.86
C GLU A 526 7.83 -28.32 -12.18
N ARG A 527 8.20 -28.35 -13.47
CA ARG A 527 9.51 -28.83 -13.94
C ARG A 527 10.58 -27.74 -14.01
N GLY A 528 10.19 -26.48 -13.84
CA GLY A 528 11.11 -25.37 -13.90
C GLY A 528 11.51 -24.93 -15.31
N THR A 529 10.82 -25.38 -16.35
CA THR A 529 11.23 -25.17 -17.75
C THR A 529 10.52 -23.97 -18.36
N VAL A 530 11.28 -23.19 -19.13
CA VAL A 530 10.84 -21.96 -19.79
C VAL A 530 11.25 -22.01 -21.25
N VAL A 531 10.30 -21.80 -22.16
CA VAL A 531 10.51 -21.87 -23.60
C VAL A 531 10.08 -20.59 -24.29
N ILE A 532 10.93 -20.05 -25.17
CA ILE A 532 10.65 -18.86 -25.95
C ILE A 532 10.21 -19.25 -27.37
N HIS A 533 9.11 -18.66 -27.81
CA HIS A 533 8.51 -18.93 -29.12
C HIS A 533 8.78 -17.82 -30.11
N HIS A 534 9.16 -18.20 -31.34
CA HIS A 534 9.40 -17.26 -32.43
C HIS A 534 8.13 -16.47 -32.80
N SER A 535 8.29 -15.20 -33.14
CA SER A 535 7.18 -14.28 -33.42
C SER A 535 6.36 -14.62 -34.69
N GLU A 536 6.97 -15.23 -35.71
CA GLU A 536 6.29 -15.59 -36.98
C GLU A 536 5.96 -17.08 -37.13
N THR A 537 6.91 -17.98 -36.84
CA THR A 537 6.74 -19.43 -36.96
C THR A 537 6.11 -20.07 -35.73
N PHE A 538 6.15 -19.40 -34.57
CA PHE A 538 5.75 -19.94 -33.25
C PHE A 538 6.59 -21.11 -32.74
N GLU A 539 7.57 -21.58 -33.49
CA GLU A 539 8.45 -22.67 -33.10
C GLU A 539 9.29 -22.33 -31.87
N CYS A 540 9.71 -23.37 -31.17
CA CYS A 540 10.61 -23.25 -30.03
C CYS A 540 11.99 -22.76 -30.48
N THR A 541 12.40 -21.58 -30.02
CA THR A 541 13.71 -20.97 -30.36
C THR A 541 14.77 -21.18 -29.30
N ARG A 542 14.35 -21.17 -28.03
CA ARG A 542 15.21 -21.14 -26.85
C ARG A 542 14.49 -21.88 -25.73
N ILE A 543 15.26 -22.71 -25.02
CA ILE A 543 14.80 -23.42 -23.82
C ILE A 543 15.82 -23.12 -22.74
N PHE A 544 15.35 -22.76 -21.56
CA PHE A 544 16.18 -22.69 -20.38
C PHE A 544 15.39 -23.15 -19.15
N GLN A 545 16.12 -23.51 -18.11
CA GLN A 545 15.54 -24.17 -16.95
C GLN A 545 16.02 -23.51 -15.66
N SER A 546 15.15 -23.49 -14.67
CA SER A 546 15.54 -23.16 -13.30
C SER A 546 16.44 -24.26 -12.69
N PRO A 547 17.14 -23.97 -11.58
CA PRO A 547 18.04 -24.95 -10.97
C PRO A 547 17.35 -26.28 -10.60
N CYS A 548 16.06 -26.21 -10.23
CA CYS A 548 15.19 -27.35 -9.93
C CYS A 548 13.71 -26.97 -10.15
N GLY A 549 12.79 -27.93 -10.03
CA GLY A 549 11.36 -27.63 -9.91
C GLY A 549 10.97 -27.26 -8.46
N PRO A 550 9.92 -26.46 -8.23
CA PRO A 550 9.16 -25.67 -9.19
C PRO A 550 9.78 -24.27 -9.41
N LEU A 551 9.51 -23.66 -10.57
CA LEU A 551 9.81 -22.27 -10.88
C LEU A 551 8.91 -21.36 -10.04
N THR A 552 9.49 -20.60 -9.12
CA THR A 552 8.77 -19.67 -8.25
C THR A 552 8.78 -18.24 -8.76
N SER A 553 9.81 -17.84 -9.51
CA SER A 553 9.86 -16.53 -10.17
C SER A 553 10.66 -16.55 -11.47
N LEU A 554 10.22 -15.73 -12.43
CA LEU A 554 10.87 -15.53 -13.73
C LEU A 554 11.12 -14.04 -13.91
N ILE A 555 12.30 -13.55 -13.53
CA ILE A 555 12.61 -12.12 -13.56
C ILE A 555 13.26 -11.82 -14.91
N TRP A 556 12.58 -11.00 -15.70
CA TRP A 556 13.03 -10.57 -17.02
C TRP A 556 13.61 -9.16 -16.92
N ASP A 557 14.84 -8.98 -17.40
CA ASP A 557 15.50 -7.68 -17.51
C ASP A 557 15.47 -7.22 -18.97
N SER A 558 14.67 -6.19 -19.26
CA SER A 558 14.49 -5.72 -20.65
C SER A 558 15.70 -4.94 -21.18
N GLN A 559 16.58 -4.43 -20.32
CA GLN A 559 17.73 -3.63 -20.75
C GLN A 559 18.95 -4.48 -21.08
N THR A 560 19.16 -5.55 -20.32
CA THR A 560 20.41 -6.31 -20.32
C THR A 560 20.35 -7.67 -21.03
N ASP A 561 19.19 -8.04 -21.60
CA ASP A 561 18.97 -9.33 -22.29
C ASP A 561 19.28 -10.56 -21.42
N TYR A 562 19.12 -10.41 -20.10
CA TYR A 562 19.22 -11.50 -19.13
C TYR A 562 17.87 -11.87 -18.53
N ALA A 563 17.71 -13.15 -18.21
CA ALA A 563 16.60 -13.67 -17.44
C ALA A 563 17.09 -14.41 -16.20
N TYR A 564 16.39 -14.25 -15.10
CA TYR A 564 16.59 -15.05 -13.89
C TYR A 564 15.45 -16.04 -13.75
N THR A 565 15.78 -17.32 -13.72
CA THR A 565 14.83 -18.40 -13.39
C THR A 565 15.08 -18.85 -11.97
N VAL A 566 14.11 -18.72 -11.09
CA VAL A 566 14.25 -18.95 -9.65
C VAL A 566 13.38 -20.11 -9.21
N SER A 567 13.93 -20.97 -8.37
CA SER A 567 13.25 -22.07 -7.68
C SER A 567 13.44 -21.93 -6.18
N GLY A 568 12.45 -21.34 -5.53
CA GLY A 568 12.52 -20.95 -4.12
C GLY A 568 13.65 -19.96 -3.85
N SER A 569 14.77 -20.47 -3.36
CA SER A 569 15.95 -19.71 -2.94
C SER A 569 17.10 -19.72 -3.94
N ALA A 570 17.12 -20.69 -4.85
CA ALA A 570 18.13 -20.83 -5.87
C ALA A 570 17.65 -20.18 -7.17
N GLY A 571 18.56 -19.66 -7.98
CA GLY A 571 18.24 -19.09 -9.28
C GLY A 571 19.35 -19.28 -10.29
N ASN A 572 18.99 -19.34 -11.57
CA ASN A 572 19.93 -19.37 -12.68
C ASN A 572 19.85 -18.03 -13.42
N LEU A 573 21.01 -17.46 -13.75
CA LEU A 573 21.16 -16.30 -14.62
C LEU A 573 21.43 -16.79 -16.04
N TRP A 574 20.51 -16.49 -16.95
CA TRP A 574 20.57 -16.90 -18.35
C TRP A 574 20.81 -15.69 -19.24
N HIS A 575 21.77 -15.79 -20.15
CA HIS A 575 21.89 -14.88 -21.27
C HIS A 575 20.92 -15.33 -22.39
N ILE A 576 19.86 -14.55 -22.63
CA ILE A 576 18.73 -14.96 -23.48
C ILE A 576 19.17 -15.17 -24.95
N PRO A 577 19.97 -14.29 -25.58
CA PRO A 577 20.34 -14.47 -26.99
C PRO A 577 21.15 -15.74 -27.26
N THR A 578 22.03 -16.16 -26.34
CA THR A 578 22.88 -17.36 -26.53
C THR A 578 22.36 -18.61 -25.81
N CYS A 579 21.31 -18.50 -25.00
CA CYS A 579 20.84 -19.58 -24.13
C CYS A 579 21.94 -20.11 -23.18
N ARG A 580 22.94 -19.28 -22.84
CA ARG A 580 24.04 -19.68 -21.95
C ARG A 580 23.66 -19.45 -20.49
N LEU A 581 23.86 -20.46 -19.66
CA LEU A 581 23.85 -20.32 -18.21
C LEU A 581 25.12 -19.59 -17.78
N GLU A 582 24.98 -18.37 -17.29
CA GLU A 582 26.12 -17.56 -16.82
C GLU A 582 26.47 -17.88 -15.38
N ARG A 583 25.45 -17.97 -14.50
CA ARG A 583 25.65 -18.20 -13.06
C ARG A 583 24.50 -18.95 -12.43
N VAL A 584 24.81 -19.71 -11.38
CA VAL A 584 23.86 -20.23 -10.40
C VAL A 584 23.97 -19.38 -9.14
N ILE A 585 22.84 -18.91 -8.63
CA ILE A 585 22.68 -18.02 -7.50
C ILE A 585 21.99 -18.80 -6.40
N HIS A 586 22.57 -18.87 -5.20
CA HIS A 586 21.96 -19.55 -4.05
C HIS A 586 21.25 -18.60 -3.08
N ASP A 587 21.29 -17.29 -3.36
CA ASP A 587 20.58 -16.27 -2.61
C ASP A 587 19.93 -15.24 -3.55
N VAL A 588 18.63 -15.46 -3.80
CA VAL A 588 17.80 -14.68 -4.73
C VAL A 588 17.28 -13.38 -4.08
N SER A 589 17.53 -13.14 -2.80
CA SER A 589 17.13 -11.90 -2.13
C SER A 589 17.80 -10.64 -2.69
N ALA A 590 19.02 -10.79 -3.22
CA ALA A 590 19.78 -9.74 -3.88
C ALA A 590 19.16 -9.27 -5.21
N ILE A 591 18.22 -10.03 -5.77
CA ILE A 591 17.53 -9.67 -7.02
C ILE A 591 16.35 -8.76 -6.69
N SER A 592 16.59 -7.45 -6.71
CA SER A 592 15.54 -6.45 -6.52
C SER A 592 14.66 -6.34 -7.77
N GLU A 593 13.34 -6.45 -7.57
CA GLU A 593 12.37 -6.08 -8.60
C GLU A 593 12.39 -4.56 -8.79
N GLY A 594 12.51 -4.12 -10.03
CA GLY A 594 12.57 -2.72 -10.41
C GLY A 594 11.62 -2.44 -11.58
N PRO A 595 11.47 -1.17 -12.00
CA PRO A 595 10.71 -0.85 -13.21
C PRO A 595 11.27 -1.56 -14.46
N GLU A 596 12.56 -1.86 -14.48
CA GLU A 596 13.29 -2.50 -15.59
C GLU A 596 13.38 -4.03 -15.44
N ARG A 597 13.31 -4.53 -14.20
CA ARG A 597 13.37 -5.96 -13.86
C ARG A 597 12.03 -6.44 -13.36
N ARG A 598 11.28 -7.09 -14.24
CA ARG A 598 9.91 -7.53 -13.96
C ARG A 598 9.82 -9.04 -13.82
N ASN A 599 9.21 -9.49 -12.74
CA ASN A 599 8.83 -10.89 -12.59
C ASN A 599 7.61 -11.20 -13.48
N LEU A 600 7.82 -11.97 -14.54
CA LEU A 600 6.79 -12.34 -15.53
C LEU A 600 5.71 -13.27 -14.95
N LEU A 601 6.00 -14.01 -13.87
CA LEU A 601 4.99 -14.83 -13.18
C LEU A 601 4.04 -14.01 -12.30
N THR A 602 4.29 -12.71 -12.12
CA THR A 602 3.39 -11.84 -11.34
C THR A 602 2.16 -11.42 -12.14
N SER A 603 1.07 -11.17 -11.42
CA SER A 603 -0.21 -10.69 -11.94
C SER A 603 -0.04 -9.56 -12.98
N PRO A 604 -0.60 -9.68 -14.19
CA PRO A 604 -0.40 -8.68 -15.24
C PRO A 604 -1.02 -7.34 -14.84
N LYS A 605 -0.26 -6.27 -15.03
CA LYS A 605 -0.66 -4.88 -14.73
C LYS A 605 -0.98 -4.13 -16.01
N ILE A 606 -2.15 -3.50 -16.06
CA ILE A 606 -2.63 -2.66 -17.16
C ILE A 606 -3.04 -1.31 -16.59
N GLY A 607 -2.18 -0.30 -16.70
CA GLY A 607 -2.43 1.00 -16.08
C GLY A 607 -2.68 0.89 -14.56
N PRO A 608 -3.84 1.38 -14.05
CA PRO A 608 -4.19 1.28 -12.63
C PRO A 608 -4.83 -0.06 -12.22
N VAL A 609 -5.09 -0.98 -13.15
CA VAL A 609 -5.77 -2.25 -12.90
C VAL A 609 -4.76 -3.40 -12.91
N ILE A 610 -4.87 -4.30 -11.94
CA ILE A 610 -4.09 -5.54 -11.85
C ILE A 610 -5.08 -6.71 -11.84
N ILE A 611 -4.84 -7.71 -12.69
CA ILE A 611 -5.65 -8.93 -12.72
C ILE A 611 -5.03 -9.92 -11.75
N ASP A 612 -5.74 -10.22 -10.67
CA ASP A 612 -5.27 -11.15 -9.65
C ASP A 612 -5.91 -12.52 -9.80
N ARG A 613 -5.06 -13.54 -9.96
CA ARG A 613 -5.44 -14.95 -10.10
C ARG A 613 -5.08 -15.69 -8.81
N ILE A 614 -6.08 -16.30 -8.18
CA ILE A 614 -5.95 -17.01 -6.90
C ILE A 614 -6.47 -18.43 -7.11
N ALA A 615 -5.67 -19.46 -6.77
CA ALA A 615 -6.10 -20.85 -6.83
C ALA A 615 -6.47 -21.32 -5.42
N ILE A 616 -7.75 -21.58 -5.16
CA ILE A 616 -8.28 -22.05 -3.87
C ILE A 616 -9.28 -23.18 -4.14
N CYS A 617 -9.23 -24.25 -3.35
CA CYS A 617 -10.13 -25.40 -3.46
C CYS A 617 -10.16 -26.02 -4.86
N GLY A 618 -9.00 -26.10 -5.53
CA GLY A 618 -8.89 -26.63 -6.90
C GLY A 618 -9.46 -25.73 -7.99
N ARG A 619 -9.99 -24.57 -7.65
CA ARG A 619 -10.59 -23.63 -8.60
C ARG A 619 -9.76 -22.37 -8.71
N ILE A 620 -9.78 -21.80 -9.91
CA ILE A 620 -9.18 -20.50 -10.18
C ILE A 620 -10.24 -19.43 -9.96
N HIS A 621 -9.94 -18.50 -9.06
CA HIS A 621 -10.73 -17.32 -8.77
C HIS A 621 -10.00 -16.09 -9.31
N PHE A 622 -10.77 -15.17 -9.89
CA PHE A 622 -10.26 -13.92 -10.42
C PHE A 622 -10.76 -12.73 -9.61
N SER A 623 -9.86 -11.78 -9.35
CA SER A 623 -10.23 -10.47 -8.82
C SER A 623 -9.51 -9.35 -9.56
N LEU A 624 -10.17 -8.20 -9.71
CA LEU A 624 -9.58 -7.01 -10.31
C LEU A 624 -9.14 -6.07 -9.20
N ILE A 625 -7.84 -5.89 -9.05
CA ILE A 625 -7.28 -4.93 -8.09
C ILE A 625 -7.15 -3.57 -8.77
N VAL A 626 -8.02 -2.63 -8.40
CA VAL A 626 -8.01 -1.25 -8.89
C VAL A 626 -7.21 -0.39 -7.93
N ASN A 627 -6.13 0.22 -8.43
CA ASN A 627 -5.39 1.24 -7.68
C ASN A 627 -6.03 2.61 -7.91
N VAL A 628 -6.74 3.09 -6.90
CA VAL A 628 -7.56 4.31 -6.97
C VAL A 628 -6.70 5.57 -7.11
N LEU A 629 -5.50 5.61 -6.54
CA LEU A 629 -4.67 6.82 -6.57
C LEU A 629 -4.12 7.13 -7.98
N PRO A 630 -3.45 6.19 -8.69
CA PRO A 630 -3.07 6.42 -10.08
C PRO A 630 -4.28 6.62 -11.01
N LEU A 631 -5.44 6.03 -10.67
CA LEU A 631 -6.67 6.26 -11.42
C LEU A 631 -7.10 7.73 -11.32
N ILE A 632 -7.11 8.32 -10.11
CA ILE A 632 -7.37 9.75 -9.88
C ILE A 632 -6.36 10.62 -10.63
N ASP A 633 -5.07 10.30 -10.55
CA ASP A 633 -4.02 11.06 -11.24
C ASP A 633 -4.24 11.05 -12.77
N THR A 634 -4.65 9.91 -13.33
CA THR A 634 -4.95 9.79 -14.77
C THR A 634 -6.18 10.63 -15.17
N LEU A 635 -7.22 10.65 -14.33
CA LEU A 635 -8.47 11.40 -14.58
C LEU A 635 -8.31 12.91 -14.39
N THR A 636 -7.39 13.35 -13.53
CA THR A 636 -7.09 14.79 -13.40
C THR A 636 -6.33 15.32 -14.62
N GLN A 637 -5.50 14.49 -15.24
CA GLN A 637 -4.70 14.87 -16.42
C GLN A 637 -5.48 14.79 -17.72
N ARG A 638 -6.33 13.78 -17.92
CA ARG A 638 -7.08 13.52 -19.16
C ARG A 638 -8.59 13.48 -18.92
N ASP A 639 -9.37 13.83 -19.94
CA ASP A 639 -10.82 13.61 -19.88
C ASP A 639 -11.13 12.10 -19.88
N ALA A 640 -12.22 11.70 -19.22
CA ALA A 640 -12.53 10.29 -18.97
C ALA A 640 -12.70 9.45 -20.25
N CYS A 641 -13.14 10.06 -21.36
CA CYS A 641 -13.23 9.42 -22.68
C CYS A 641 -11.85 9.15 -23.31
N GLY A 642 -10.81 9.89 -22.93
CA GLY A 642 -9.42 9.70 -23.37
C GLY A 642 -8.57 8.81 -22.45
N ALA A 643 -9.19 8.22 -21.42
CA ALA A 643 -8.53 7.28 -20.52
C ALA A 643 -8.38 5.88 -21.17
N PRO A 644 -7.33 5.11 -20.83
CA PRO A 644 -7.16 3.73 -21.31
C PRO A 644 -8.39 2.85 -21.05
N LEU A 645 -8.65 1.85 -21.90
CA LEU A 645 -9.82 0.96 -21.79
C LEU A 645 -9.91 0.28 -20.41
N ALA A 646 -8.77 -0.12 -19.83
CA ALA A 646 -8.73 -0.65 -18.46
C ALA A 646 -9.23 0.35 -17.38
N CYS A 647 -8.95 1.65 -17.53
CA CYS A 647 -9.47 2.68 -16.63
C CYS A 647 -10.99 2.84 -16.80
N ARG A 648 -11.48 2.79 -18.05
CA ARG A 648 -12.91 2.87 -18.35
C ARG A 648 -13.66 1.65 -17.83
N LEU A 649 -13.08 0.47 -17.92
CA LEU A 649 -13.60 -0.74 -17.28
C LEU A 649 -13.69 -0.55 -15.76
N ALA A 650 -12.61 -0.09 -15.11
CA ALA A 650 -12.62 0.18 -13.67
C ALA A 650 -13.72 1.18 -13.27
N LEU A 651 -13.91 2.26 -14.04
CA LEU A 651 -15.00 3.21 -13.84
C LEU A 651 -16.38 2.56 -14.03
N SER A 652 -16.56 1.76 -15.09
CA SER A 652 -17.83 1.07 -15.36
C SER A 652 -18.21 0.12 -14.22
N ILE A 653 -17.21 -0.52 -13.59
CA ILE A 653 -17.44 -1.41 -12.46
C ILE A 653 -17.80 -0.61 -11.22
N LEU A 654 -17.00 0.43 -10.90
CA LEU A 654 -17.19 1.26 -9.70
C LEU A 654 -18.59 1.90 -9.66
N PHE A 655 -19.12 2.31 -10.82
CA PHE A 655 -20.41 2.97 -10.96
C PHE A 655 -21.52 2.06 -11.52
N SER A 656 -21.29 0.75 -11.67
CA SER A 656 -22.31 -0.16 -12.22
C SER A 656 -23.55 -0.21 -11.32
N GLY A 657 -24.75 0.00 -11.87
CA GLY A 657 -26.00 -0.03 -11.10
C GLY A 657 -26.39 1.30 -10.42
N PHE A 658 -25.61 2.37 -10.62
CA PHE A 658 -26.01 3.73 -10.21
C PHE A 658 -26.98 4.35 -11.22
N ASN A 659 -28.28 4.07 -11.06
CA ASN A 659 -29.32 4.75 -11.86
C ASN A 659 -29.75 6.12 -11.27
N CYS A 660 -29.27 6.48 -10.07
CA CYS A 660 -29.80 7.61 -9.29
C CYS A 660 -28.99 8.91 -9.40
N LEU A 661 -27.66 8.85 -9.61
CA LEU A 661 -26.85 10.03 -9.91
C LEU A 661 -26.87 10.26 -11.42
N ASP A 662 -27.76 11.14 -11.85
CA ASP A 662 -27.83 11.79 -13.17
C ASP A 662 -27.47 10.87 -14.36
N SER A 663 -28.46 10.43 -15.14
CA SER A 663 -28.29 9.67 -16.41
C SER A 663 -27.13 10.16 -17.31
N LYS A 664 -26.77 11.44 -17.17
CA LYS A 664 -25.60 12.09 -17.76
C LYS A 664 -24.25 11.46 -17.41
N ILE A 665 -24.00 10.85 -16.24
CA ILE A 665 -22.67 10.27 -15.93
C ILE A 665 -22.39 9.05 -16.81
N HIS A 666 -23.37 8.16 -16.94
CA HIS A 666 -23.27 6.99 -17.83
C HIS A 666 -23.11 7.43 -19.30
N GLU A 667 -23.83 8.47 -19.71
CA GLU A 667 -23.81 9.03 -21.07
C GLU A 667 -22.52 9.83 -21.37
N LEU A 668 -22.03 10.63 -20.40
CA LEU A 668 -20.78 11.42 -20.48
C LEU A 668 -19.53 10.55 -20.51
N LEU A 669 -19.55 9.40 -19.83
CA LEU A 669 -18.40 8.50 -19.73
C LEU A 669 -18.41 7.39 -20.80
N GLY A 670 -19.51 7.25 -21.56
CA GLY A 670 -19.72 6.22 -22.57
C GLY A 670 -19.43 4.82 -22.03
N LEU A 671 -19.79 4.55 -20.78
CA LEU A 671 -19.43 3.30 -20.09
C LEU A 671 -20.32 2.16 -20.56
N PRO A 672 -19.79 0.94 -20.79
CA PRO A 672 -20.60 -0.21 -21.13
C PRO A 672 -21.65 -0.50 -20.05
N GLU A 673 -22.84 -0.98 -20.44
CA GLU A 673 -23.88 -1.41 -19.50
C GLU A 673 -23.36 -2.54 -18.60
N ARG A 674 -23.12 -2.23 -17.32
CA ARG A 674 -22.70 -3.16 -16.26
C ARG A 674 -21.44 -4.00 -16.56
N GLY A 675 -20.31 -3.34 -16.85
CA GLY A 675 -19.00 -4.00 -16.83
C GLY A 675 -18.83 -5.10 -17.91
N LEU A 676 -18.58 -6.36 -17.49
CA LEU A 676 -18.37 -7.53 -18.37
C LEU A 676 -19.69 -8.26 -18.75
N ASN A 677 -20.84 -7.61 -18.59
CA ASN A 677 -22.12 -8.26 -18.88
C ASN A 677 -22.24 -8.59 -20.38
N GLY A 678 -22.39 -9.90 -20.65
CA GLY A 678 -22.37 -10.50 -21.99
C GLY A 678 -21.33 -11.60 -22.17
N GLY A 679 -20.34 -11.70 -21.26
CA GLY A 679 -19.22 -12.64 -21.35
C GLY A 679 -19.07 -13.63 -20.18
N SER A 680 -20.18 -14.16 -19.68
CA SER A 680 -20.27 -15.10 -18.54
C SER A 680 -19.75 -14.62 -17.16
N PHE A 681 -19.33 -13.35 -17.00
CA PHE A 681 -18.91 -12.79 -15.69
C PHE A 681 -19.80 -11.67 -15.16
N SER A 682 -20.02 -11.69 -13.84
CA SER A 682 -20.55 -10.57 -13.07
C SER A 682 -19.50 -10.07 -12.07
N VAL A 683 -19.47 -8.77 -11.85
CA VAL A 683 -18.83 -8.23 -10.65
C VAL A 683 -19.73 -8.56 -9.48
N CYS A 684 -19.19 -9.26 -8.49
CA CYS A 684 -19.95 -9.64 -7.30
C CYS A 684 -19.93 -8.56 -6.23
N THR A 685 -20.86 -8.72 -5.28
CA THR A 685 -20.87 -7.98 -4.02
C THR A 685 -19.49 -8.04 -3.37
N VAL A 686 -18.91 -6.87 -3.14
CA VAL A 686 -17.70 -6.70 -2.36
C VAL A 686 -18.00 -7.02 -0.89
N SER A 687 -17.07 -7.69 -0.20
CA SER A 687 -17.26 -8.08 1.20
C SER A 687 -17.46 -6.88 2.12
N ALA A 688 -18.17 -7.09 3.24
CA ALA A 688 -18.40 -6.04 4.24
C ALA A 688 -17.09 -5.36 4.75
N GLU A 689 -15.97 -6.08 4.75
CA GLU A 689 -14.65 -5.56 5.14
C GLU A 689 -14.10 -4.50 4.16
N GLN A 690 -14.49 -4.59 2.89
CA GLN A 690 -14.05 -3.67 1.85
C GLN A 690 -15.07 -2.57 1.52
N SER A 691 -16.29 -2.60 2.09
CA SER A 691 -17.33 -1.58 1.87
C SER A 691 -16.83 -0.15 2.08
N ALA A 692 -16.01 0.07 3.12
CA ALA A 692 -15.43 1.38 3.43
C ALA A 692 -14.43 1.84 2.35
N LYS A 693 -13.56 0.94 1.87
CA LYS A 693 -12.65 1.22 0.74
C LYS A 693 -13.45 1.50 -0.53
N TYR A 694 -14.53 0.77 -0.77
CA TYR A 694 -15.38 0.99 -1.94
C TYR A 694 -16.03 2.39 -1.91
N LEU A 695 -16.66 2.76 -0.80
CA LEU A 695 -17.31 4.08 -0.64
C LEU A 695 -16.29 5.22 -0.81
N LEU A 696 -15.12 5.12 -0.16
CA LEU A 696 -14.05 6.11 -0.31
C LEU A 696 -13.58 6.22 -1.77
N ALA A 697 -13.46 5.10 -2.48
CA ALA A 697 -13.05 5.10 -3.88
C ALA A 697 -14.06 5.84 -4.76
N VAL A 698 -15.35 5.56 -4.60
CA VAL A 698 -16.44 6.23 -5.34
C VAL A 698 -16.40 7.73 -5.08
N VAL A 699 -16.37 8.17 -3.81
CA VAL A 699 -16.37 9.61 -3.47
C VAL A 699 -15.14 10.32 -4.04
N LEU A 700 -13.96 9.71 -3.97
CA LEU A 700 -12.73 10.30 -4.49
C LEU A 700 -12.73 10.41 -6.02
N VAL A 701 -13.20 9.36 -6.70
CA VAL A 701 -13.28 9.34 -8.16
C VAL A 701 -14.33 10.34 -8.67
N THR A 702 -15.52 10.41 -8.05
CA THR A 702 -16.56 11.38 -8.40
C THR A 702 -16.04 12.81 -8.31
N LYS A 703 -15.21 13.13 -7.31
CA LYS A 703 -14.60 14.45 -7.18
C LYS A 703 -13.48 14.72 -8.19
N ALA A 704 -12.78 13.68 -8.64
CA ALA A 704 -11.69 13.80 -9.60
C ALA A 704 -12.19 14.01 -11.04
N LEU A 705 -13.42 13.58 -11.36
CA LEU A 705 -14.05 13.85 -12.65
C LEU A 705 -14.25 15.37 -12.82
N LYS A 706 -13.60 15.97 -13.84
CA LYS A 706 -13.62 17.42 -14.07
C LYS A 706 -15.05 17.93 -14.32
N PRO A 707 -15.44 19.09 -13.76
CA PRO A 707 -16.71 19.74 -14.05
C PRO A 707 -16.63 20.51 -15.39
N SER A 708 -16.43 19.82 -16.51
CA SER A 708 -16.52 20.44 -17.84
C SER A 708 -17.96 20.52 -18.39
N ALA A 709 -18.96 20.01 -17.65
CA ALA A 709 -20.35 19.90 -18.08
C ALA A 709 -21.39 20.63 -17.19
N GLY A 710 -20.98 21.61 -16.36
CA GLY A 710 -21.92 22.38 -15.53
C GLY A 710 -22.56 21.60 -14.36
N LEU A 711 -22.03 20.41 -14.04
CA LEU A 711 -22.46 19.59 -12.91
C LEU A 711 -21.88 20.15 -11.59
N LYS A 712 -22.73 20.81 -10.78
CA LYS A 712 -22.39 21.25 -9.41
C LYS A 712 -22.40 20.05 -8.46
N TYR A 713 -21.43 19.14 -8.54
CA TYR A 713 -21.29 18.06 -7.55
C TYR A 713 -20.51 18.55 -6.32
N LEU A 714 -21.19 19.24 -5.41
CA LEU A 714 -20.73 19.34 -4.03
C LEU A 714 -21.35 18.17 -3.26
N ILE A 715 -20.64 17.05 -3.14
CA ILE A 715 -21.09 15.92 -2.31
C ILE A 715 -21.22 16.43 -0.87
N SER A 716 -22.46 16.56 -0.38
CA SER A 716 -22.78 16.94 1.01
C SER A 716 -22.70 15.74 1.96
N THR A 717 -22.75 15.95 3.28
CA THR A 717 -22.69 14.84 4.26
C THR A 717 -23.88 13.89 4.13
N SER A 718 -25.08 14.41 3.85
CA SER A 718 -26.28 13.62 3.60
C SER A 718 -26.20 12.79 2.30
N GLU A 719 -25.52 13.31 1.27
CA GLU A 719 -25.30 12.58 0.02
C GLU A 719 -24.34 11.39 0.19
N VAL A 720 -23.33 11.48 1.07
CA VAL A 720 -22.45 10.33 1.37
C VAL A 720 -23.24 9.16 1.94
N LYS A 721 -24.21 9.43 2.83
CA LYS A 721 -25.10 8.42 3.37
C LYS A 721 -26.01 7.81 2.31
N ALA A 722 -26.65 8.67 1.50
CA ALA A 722 -27.50 8.22 0.40
C ALA A 722 -26.73 7.37 -0.64
N LEU A 723 -25.47 7.71 -0.90
CA LEU A 723 -24.55 6.92 -1.73
C LEU A 723 -24.31 5.54 -1.12
N SER A 724 -24.03 5.45 0.18
CA SER A 724 -23.86 4.18 0.87
C SER A 724 -25.10 3.28 0.74
N ASP A 725 -26.29 3.81 1.01
CA ASP A 725 -27.54 3.07 0.88
C ASP A 725 -27.80 2.60 -0.56
N THR A 726 -27.44 3.44 -1.54
CA THR A 726 -27.55 3.10 -2.97
C THR A 726 -26.61 1.97 -3.34
N LEU A 727 -25.37 1.98 -2.84
CA LEU A 727 -24.39 0.92 -3.05
C LEU A 727 -24.89 -0.43 -2.52
N VAL A 728 -25.49 -0.46 -1.33
CA VAL A 728 -26.10 -1.68 -0.76
C VAL A 728 -27.27 -2.16 -1.63
N ARG A 729 -28.20 -1.26 -2.00
CA ARG A 729 -29.37 -1.61 -2.84
C ARG A 729 -28.97 -2.11 -4.23
N SER A 730 -27.88 -1.58 -4.79
CA SER A 730 -27.36 -2.00 -6.09
C SER A 730 -26.67 -3.37 -6.05
N GLY A 731 -26.34 -3.88 -4.86
CA GLY A 731 -25.59 -5.14 -4.71
C GLY A 731 -24.09 -5.00 -5.02
N LEU A 732 -23.53 -3.80 -5.01
CA LEU A 732 -22.08 -3.58 -5.18
C LEU A 732 -21.31 -3.89 -3.89
N ILE A 733 -21.89 -3.54 -2.74
CA ILE A 733 -21.33 -3.85 -1.41
C ILE A 733 -22.34 -4.70 -0.63
N GLU A 734 -21.83 -5.62 0.18
CA GLU A 734 -22.65 -6.53 0.97
C GLU A 734 -23.43 -5.81 2.08
N GLN A 735 -22.77 -4.89 2.79
CA GLN A 735 -23.32 -4.13 3.91
C GLN A 735 -22.77 -2.69 3.89
N SER A 736 -23.53 -1.76 4.47
CA SER A 736 -23.09 -0.37 4.68
C SER A 736 -21.80 -0.37 5.52
N PRO A 737 -20.80 0.48 5.20
CA PRO A 737 -19.56 0.52 5.95
C PRO A 737 -19.82 0.93 7.39
N ILE A 738 -19.26 0.18 8.33
CA ILE A 738 -19.28 0.53 9.75
C ILE A 738 -18.54 1.88 9.91
N PRO A 739 -19.16 2.91 10.53
CA PRO A 739 -18.58 4.25 10.64
C PRO A 739 -17.16 4.27 11.22
N GLU A 740 -16.91 3.49 12.28
CA GLU A 740 -15.59 3.33 12.90
C GLU A 740 -14.52 2.90 11.87
N ARG A 741 -14.85 1.92 11.01
CA ARG A 741 -13.93 1.40 10.00
C ARG A 741 -13.70 2.39 8.87
N LEU A 742 -14.75 3.13 8.47
CA LEU A 742 -14.62 4.18 7.47
C LEU A 742 -13.63 5.25 7.93
N ILE A 743 -13.73 5.68 9.19
CA ILE A 743 -12.82 6.68 9.78
C ILE A 743 -11.39 6.14 9.83
N ILE A 744 -11.17 4.92 10.34
CA ILE A 744 -9.84 4.30 10.39
C ILE A 744 -9.20 4.28 8.99
N GLN A 745 -9.90 3.77 7.98
CA GLN A 745 -9.36 3.71 6.62
C GLN A 745 -9.13 5.10 6.00
N ALA A 746 -10.05 6.04 6.22
CA ALA A 746 -9.97 7.41 5.73
C ALA A 746 -8.73 8.17 6.27
N LEU A 747 -8.44 8.04 7.56
CA LEU A 747 -7.28 8.68 8.20
C LEU A 747 -5.95 8.27 7.55
N SER A 748 -5.80 6.99 7.19
CA SER A 748 -4.60 6.49 6.51
C SER A 748 -4.35 7.12 5.13
N LEU A 749 -5.42 7.59 4.48
CA LEU A 749 -5.37 8.15 3.14
C LEU A 749 -5.06 9.65 3.13
N LEU A 750 -5.36 10.39 4.21
CA LEU A 750 -5.10 11.83 4.31
C LEU A 750 -3.62 12.18 4.04
N LEU A 751 -2.68 11.31 4.43
CA LEU A 751 -1.24 11.50 4.19
C LEU A 751 -0.81 11.17 2.74
N LYS A 752 -1.63 10.43 1.98
CA LYS A 752 -1.26 9.86 0.67
C LYS A 752 -1.87 10.59 -0.53
N VAL A 753 -2.82 11.49 -0.32
CA VAL A 753 -3.61 12.11 -1.40
C VAL A 753 -3.38 13.62 -1.53
N SER A 754 -3.77 14.18 -2.68
CA SER A 754 -3.69 15.61 -2.98
C SER A 754 -4.70 16.45 -2.16
N ASP A 755 -4.45 17.75 -2.02
CA ASP A 755 -5.29 18.66 -1.20
C ASP A 755 -6.79 18.66 -1.59
N PRO A 756 -7.21 18.58 -2.88
CA PRO A 756 -8.61 18.43 -3.25
C PRO A 756 -9.24 17.12 -2.78
N ALA A 757 -8.48 16.02 -2.84
CA ALA A 757 -8.91 14.69 -2.41
C ALA A 757 -9.05 14.63 -0.87
N LYS A 758 -8.14 15.27 -0.11
CA LYS A 758 -8.25 15.38 1.35
C LYS A 758 -9.59 15.97 1.79
N LYS A 759 -10.08 17.01 1.12
CA LYS A 759 -11.41 17.58 1.40
C LYS A 759 -12.55 16.56 1.23
N ALA A 760 -12.44 15.63 0.28
CA ALA A 760 -13.45 14.58 0.08
C ALA A 760 -13.40 13.52 1.20
N ILE A 761 -12.20 13.15 1.62
CA ILE A 761 -11.97 12.23 2.73
C ILE A 761 -12.56 12.80 4.02
N ARG A 762 -12.28 14.08 4.32
CA ARG A 762 -12.84 14.76 5.50
C ARG A 762 -14.37 14.81 5.51
N LEU A 763 -14.99 14.98 4.36
CA LEU A 763 -16.46 14.89 4.23
C LEU A 763 -16.97 13.48 4.61
N CYS A 764 -16.27 12.43 4.21
CA CYS A 764 -16.63 11.05 4.59
C CYS A 764 -16.45 10.82 6.10
N ILE A 765 -15.37 11.34 6.69
CA ILE A 765 -15.10 11.26 8.14
C ILE A 765 -16.21 11.98 8.91
N LYS A 766 -16.59 13.18 8.47
CA LYS A 766 -17.69 13.95 9.08
C LYS A 766 -19.04 13.23 8.96
N ALA A 767 -19.37 12.69 7.79
CA ALA A 767 -20.61 11.95 7.60
C ALA A 767 -20.68 10.69 8.49
N ALA A 768 -19.59 9.93 8.61
CA ALA A 768 -19.54 8.75 9.49
C ALA A 768 -19.62 9.13 10.98
N SER A 769 -18.94 10.19 11.40
CA SER A 769 -18.98 10.62 12.79
C SER A 769 -20.35 11.16 13.22
N GLU A 770 -21.13 11.77 12.32
CA GLU A 770 -22.52 12.18 12.56
C GLU A 770 -23.46 10.98 12.80
N GLU A 771 -23.09 9.76 12.39
CA GLU A 771 -23.88 8.54 12.62
C GLU A 771 -23.56 7.83 13.94
N MET A 772 -22.49 8.23 14.63
CA MET A 772 -22.02 7.55 15.83
C MET A 772 -22.57 8.19 17.10
N THR A 773 -22.84 7.37 18.12
CA THR A 773 -23.11 7.88 19.47
C THR A 773 -21.82 8.33 20.16
N SER A 774 -21.94 9.19 21.18
CA SER A 774 -20.80 9.66 21.97
C SER A 774 -19.98 8.52 22.59
N GLN A 775 -20.65 7.45 23.05
CA GLN A 775 -19.98 6.27 23.60
C GLN A 775 -19.15 5.52 22.53
N GLN A 776 -19.69 5.40 21.32
CA GLN A 776 -18.96 4.79 20.19
C GLN A 776 -17.76 5.65 19.78
N LEU A 777 -17.90 6.98 19.74
CA LEU A 777 -16.78 7.88 19.46
C LEU A 777 -15.68 7.78 20.53
N GLN A 778 -16.05 7.66 21.81
CA GLN A 778 -15.08 7.46 22.89
C GLN A 778 -14.36 6.12 22.76
N LYS A 779 -15.08 5.05 22.41
CA LYS A 779 -14.49 3.72 22.15
C LYS A 779 -13.55 3.77 20.95
N LEU A 780 -13.96 4.42 19.86
CA LEU A 780 -13.12 4.63 18.68
C LEU A 780 -11.84 5.38 19.06
N PHE A 781 -11.94 6.49 19.79
CA PHE A 781 -10.75 7.25 20.20
C PHE A 781 -9.76 6.41 21.02
N LYS A 782 -10.25 5.61 21.98
CA LYS A 782 -9.41 4.68 22.75
C LYS A 782 -8.73 3.64 21.84
N ASN A 783 -9.48 3.08 20.87
CA ASN A 783 -8.93 2.14 19.91
C ASN A 783 -7.85 2.79 19.03
N LEU A 784 -8.10 4.00 18.52
CA LEU A 784 -7.13 4.76 17.72
C LEU A 784 -5.86 5.06 18.53
N LEU A 785 -6.00 5.39 19.81
CA LEU A 785 -4.86 5.63 20.70
C LEU A 785 -4.00 4.38 20.86
N SER A 786 -4.64 3.22 21.11
CA SER A 786 -3.97 1.92 21.20
C SER A 786 -3.22 1.58 19.90
N MET A 787 -3.92 1.68 18.76
CA MET A 787 -3.33 1.41 17.44
C MET A 787 -2.17 2.35 17.10
N SER A 788 -2.24 3.61 17.54
CA SER A 788 -1.19 4.60 17.29
C SER A 788 -0.03 4.57 18.29
N SER A 789 -0.11 3.74 19.33
CA SER A 789 0.96 3.53 20.29
C SER A 789 1.87 2.36 19.91
N GLU A 790 1.38 1.47 19.03
CA GLU A 790 2.08 0.26 18.59
C GLU A 790 2.71 0.44 17.21
N GLU A 791 4.01 0.09 17.08
CA GLU A 791 4.78 0.26 15.85
C GLU A 791 4.18 -0.55 14.67
N LEU A 792 3.87 -1.83 14.93
CA LEU A 792 3.32 -2.74 13.92
C LEU A 792 1.98 -2.27 13.38
N SER A 793 1.10 -1.83 14.29
CA SER A 793 -0.23 -1.30 13.97
C SER A 793 -0.13 -0.07 13.08
N ILE A 794 0.77 0.88 13.36
CA ILE A 794 1.01 2.05 12.49
C ILE A 794 1.58 1.64 11.13
N ARG A 795 2.57 0.74 11.11
CA ARG A 795 3.19 0.28 9.86
C ARG A 795 2.17 -0.39 8.95
N HIS A 796 1.26 -1.18 9.51
CA HIS A 796 0.16 -1.78 8.77
C HIS A 796 -0.82 -0.69 8.31
N TRP A 797 -1.33 0.12 9.24
CA TRP A 797 -2.35 1.13 8.99
C TRP A 797 -1.95 2.16 7.93
N PHE A 798 -0.73 2.69 8.02
CA PHE A 798 -0.20 3.67 7.05
C PHE A 798 0.60 3.02 5.91
N SER A 799 0.69 1.69 5.86
CA SER A 799 1.45 0.93 4.85
C SER A 799 2.92 1.34 4.76
N VAL A 800 3.57 1.52 5.91
CA VAL A 800 4.99 1.90 6.01
C VAL A 800 5.86 0.65 6.00
N SER A 801 6.69 0.51 4.98
CA SER A 801 7.54 -0.67 4.81
C SER A 801 8.72 -0.72 5.79
N THR A 802 9.21 0.42 6.25
CA THR A 802 10.38 0.54 7.14
C THR A 802 9.98 0.50 8.61
N ARG A 803 10.87 0.00 9.49
CA ARG A 803 10.72 0.16 10.94
C ARG A 803 10.64 1.64 11.33
N LEU A 804 9.90 1.92 12.39
CA LEU A 804 9.64 3.26 12.90
C LEU A 804 10.36 3.46 14.23
N SER A 805 11.03 4.61 14.40
CA SER A 805 11.59 4.97 15.70
C SER A 805 10.48 5.36 16.70
N GLU A 806 10.78 5.41 18.00
CA GLU A 806 9.82 5.89 19.01
C GLU A 806 9.29 7.31 18.70
N ILE A 807 10.13 8.16 18.10
CA ILE A 807 9.74 9.50 17.66
C ILE A 807 8.75 9.41 16.49
N ASP A 808 8.98 8.47 15.56
CA ASP A 808 8.13 8.29 14.39
C ASP A 808 6.74 7.79 14.83
N VAL A 809 6.68 6.79 15.71
CA VAL A 809 5.45 6.27 16.32
C VAL A 809 4.67 7.41 16.97
N TRP A 810 5.35 8.23 17.79
CA TRP A 810 4.73 9.39 18.40
C TRP A 810 4.22 10.42 17.36
N CYS A 811 4.95 10.66 16.27
CA CYS A 811 4.51 11.60 15.22
C CYS A 811 3.24 11.10 14.51
N TYR A 812 3.12 9.80 14.23
CA TYR A 812 1.90 9.22 13.68
C TYR A 812 0.75 9.30 14.70
N GLY A 813 0.99 8.99 15.98
CA GLY A 813 -0.02 9.15 17.03
C GLY A 813 -0.45 10.59 17.25
N PHE A 814 0.46 11.56 17.12
CA PHE A 814 0.14 12.99 17.13
C PHE A 814 -0.74 13.36 15.93
N PHE A 815 -0.40 12.91 14.73
CA PHE A 815 -1.24 13.11 13.54
C PHE A 815 -2.65 12.55 13.72
N VAL A 816 -2.80 11.32 14.23
CA VAL A 816 -4.10 10.69 14.46
C VAL A 816 -4.95 11.49 15.44
N ARG A 817 -4.36 11.94 16.55
CA ARG A 817 -5.06 12.78 17.55
C ARG A 817 -5.47 14.13 16.98
N MET A 818 -4.60 14.78 16.22
CA MET A 818 -4.91 16.06 15.56
C MET A 818 -5.98 15.92 14.48
N ALA A 819 -5.95 14.86 13.68
CA ALA A 819 -6.97 14.60 12.68
C ALA A 819 -8.33 14.27 13.33
N PHE A 820 -8.32 13.50 14.44
CA PHE A 820 -9.53 13.27 15.23
C PHE A 820 -10.08 14.59 15.80
N LEU A 821 -9.21 15.48 16.30
CA LEU A 821 -9.62 16.80 16.80
C LEU A 821 -10.22 17.70 15.72
N GLY A 822 -9.60 17.73 14.53
CA GLY A 822 -10.00 18.62 13.46
C GLY A 822 -11.24 18.18 12.68
N ASP A 823 -11.45 16.87 12.51
CA ASP A 823 -12.46 16.33 11.59
C ASP A 823 -13.74 15.82 12.29
N MET A 824 -13.77 15.70 13.63
CA MET A 824 -14.93 15.20 14.39
C MET A 824 -15.93 16.29 14.83
N PRO A 825 -17.22 15.95 15.02
CA PRO A 825 -18.25 16.90 15.44
C PRO A 825 -18.02 17.41 16.87
N ARG A 826 -18.13 18.74 17.05
CA ARG A 826 -17.99 19.40 18.36
C ARG A 826 -19.29 19.31 19.17
N SER A 827 -19.63 18.13 19.69
CA SER A 827 -20.89 17.94 20.44
C SER A 827 -20.74 17.57 21.92
N ASP A 828 -19.61 16.99 22.38
CA ASP A 828 -19.50 16.49 23.77
C ASP A 828 -18.20 16.86 24.52
N GLY A 829 -18.34 17.61 25.63
CA GLY A 829 -17.21 18.10 26.42
C GLY A 829 -16.33 17.04 27.10
N ILE A 830 -16.83 15.82 27.35
CA ILE A 830 -16.06 14.77 28.06
C ILE A 830 -14.99 14.14 27.16
N ILE A 831 -15.35 13.78 25.91
CA ILE A 831 -14.40 13.21 24.94
C ILE A 831 -13.34 14.24 24.62
N TRP A 832 -13.75 15.50 24.41
CA TRP A 832 -12.83 16.60 24.18
C TRP A 832 -11.86 16.80 25.32
N LYS A 833 -12.32 16.70 26.58
CA LYS A 833 -11.42 16.78 27.74
C LYS A 833 -10.35 15.69 27.72
N CYS A 834 -10.71 14.44 27.44
CA CYS A 834 -9.72 13.34 27.34
C CYS A 834 -8.71 13.55 26.19
N VAL A 835 -9.18 14.02 25.02
CA VAL A 835 -8.29 14.34 23.88
C VAL A 835 -7.33 15.47 24.27
N LEU A 836 -7.83 16.51 24.93
CA LEU A 836 -7.05 17.67 25.35
C LEU A 836 -6.03 17.36 26.44
N GLU A 837 -6.39 16.52 27.43
CA GLU A 837 -5.44 16.00 28.42
C GLU A 837 -4.29 15.24 27.74
N SER A 838 -4.58 14.44 26.71
CA SER A 838 -3.56 13.72 25.96
C SER A 838 -2.67 14.60 25.07
N LEU A 839 -3.19 15.74 24.59
CA LEU A 839 -2.47 16.69 23.73
C LEU A 839 -1.66 17.70 24.56
N GLY A 840 -2.06 17.98 25.80
CA GLY A 840 -1.32 18.87 26.70
C GLY A 840 0.09 18.39 26.99
N SER A 841 0.31 17.07 27.06
CA SER A 841 1.64 16.46 27.22
C SER A 841 2.48 16.44 25.94
N ASP A 842 1.85 16.62 24.76
CA ASP A 842 2.56 16.62 23.47
C ASP A 842 3.20 17.95 23.13
N ALA A 843 2.68 19.08 23.64
CA ALA A 843 3.12 20.41 23.22
C ALA A 843 4.63 20.66 23.50
N SER A 844 5.13 20.18 24.64
CA SER A 844 6.56 20.24 24.97
C SER A 844 7.40 19.35 24.04
N ARG A 845 6.96 18.10 23.82
CA ARG A 845 7.62 17.12 22.96
C ARG A 845 7.61 17.53 21.47
N LEU A 846 6.56 18.21 21.01
CA LEU A 846 6.45 18.76 19.66
C LEU A 846 7.57 19.77 19.37
N THR A 847 7.83 20.67 20.32
CA THR A 847 8.90 21.66 20.19
C THR A 847 10.27 20.96 20.15
N GLU A 848 10.50 20.01 21.06
CA GLU A 848 11.73 19.23 21.11
C GLU A 848 12.01 18.54 19.76
N VAL A 849 11.04 17.78 19.23
CA VAL A 849 11.19 17.02 17.97
C VAL A 849 11.39 17.94 16.76
N LEU A 850 10.74 19.11 16.71
CA LEU A 850 10.95 20.08 15.63
C LEU A 850 12.35 20.73 15.67
N THR A 851 12.95 20.85 16.86
CA THR A 851 14.30 21.41 17.03
C THR A 851 15.43 20.41 16.79
N MET A 852 15.15 19.10 16.79
CA MET A 852 16.15 18.07 16.48
C MET A 852 16.59 18.17 15.01
N GLN A 853 17.82 18.63 14.77
CA GLN A 853 18.42 18.67 13.43
C GLN A 853 19.02 17.31 13.08
N GLU A 854 18.24 16.44 12.44
CA GLU A 854 18.75 15.39 11.56
C GLU A 854 17.62 14.83 10.68
N ASN A 855 17.92 14.57 9.41
CA ASN A 855 16.99 14.21 8.34
C ASN A 855 16.02 13.07 8.70
N LYS A 856 14.83 13.41 9.20
CA LYS A 856 13.80 12.42 9.55
C LYS A 856 12.49 12.75 8.84
N LYS A 857 11.92 11.75 8.14
CA LYS A 857 10.57 11.77 7.54
C LYS A 857 9.48 12.27 8.51
N CYS A 858 9.75 12.18 9.80
CA CYS A 858 8.89 12.62 10.90
C CYS A 858 8.71 14.13 10.97
N VAL A 859 9.74 14.92 10.69
CA VAL A 859 9.61 16.38 10.64
C VAL A 859 8.67 16.78 9.50
N LEU A 860 8.74 16.11 8.35
CA LEU A 860 7.81 16.35 7.23
C LEU A 860 6.36 15.99 7.62
N LEU A 861 6.16 14.89 8.33
CA LEU A 861 4.84 14.49 8.84
C LEU A 861 4.27 15.52 9.84
N LEU A 862 5.10 16.03 10.76
CA LEU A 862 4.69 17.06 11.71
C LEU A 862 4.39 18.39 11.02
N LEU A 863 5.23 18.83 10.09
CA LEU A 863 5.00 20.06 9.31
C LEU A 863 3.70 19.97 8.50
N GLN A 864 3.40 18.80 7.93
CA GLN A 864 2.14 18.57 7.24
C GLN A 864 0.94 18.57 8.20
N THR A 865 1.05 17.91 9.35
CA THR A 865 0.03 17.91 10.40
C THR A 865 -0.27 19.33 10.89
N LEU A 866 0.76 20.11 11.20
CA LEU A 866 0.62 21.50 11.62
C LEU A 866 -0.01 22.35 10.52
N ARG A 867 0.43 22.21 9.27
CA ARG A 867 -0.15 22.96 8.15
C ARG A 867 -1.66 22.76 8.05
N GLU A 868 -2.15 21.57 8.36
CA GLU A 868 -3.57 21.21 8.24
C GLU A 868 -4.39 21.57 9.47
N TYR A 869 -3.84 21.45 10.68
CA TYR A 869 -4.61 21.54 11.93
C TYR A 869 -4.15 22.64 12.89
N TYR A 870 -3.27 23.55 12.46
CA TYR A 870 -2.75 24.61 13.34
C TYR A 870 -3.84 25.48 13.97
N GLN A 871 -4.89 25.81 13.22
CA GLN A 871 -5.98 26.64 13.73
C GLN A 871 -6.73 25.99 14.91
N GLU A 872 -6.80 24.66 14.93
CA GLU A 872 -7.40 23.89 16.01
C GLU A 872 -6.43 23.74 17.18
N LEU A 873 -5.15 23.55 16.88
CA LEU A 873 -4.08 23.49 17.88
C LEU A 873 -3.94 24.81 18.66
N SER A 874 -3.98 25.96 17.98
CA SER A 874 -3.81 27.27 18.59
C SER A 874 -4.98 27.69 19.48
N LYS A 875 -6.20 27.26 19.16
CA LYS A 875 -7.41 27.62 19.92
C LYS A 875 -7.57 26.82 21.21
N ILE A 876 -7.02 25.60 21.28
CA ILE A 876 -7.45 24.62 22.30
C ILE A 876 -6.28 24.02 23.10
N VAL A 877 -5.09 23.85 22.52
CA VAL A 877 -4.01 23.04 23.13
C VAL A 877 -2.85 23.88 23.65
N VAL A 878 -2.48 24.95 22.94
CA VAL A 878 -1.22 25.65 23.22
C VAL A 878 -1.49 27.04 23.81
N ILE A 879 -1.26 27.17 25.12
CA ILE A 879 -1.41 28.43 25.86
C ILE A 879 -0.39 29.49 25.37
N ASP A 880 0.79 29.06 24.91
CA ASP A 880 1.79 29.91 24.23
C ASP A 880 2.34 29.20 22.98
N SER A 881 1.92 29.63 21.79
CA SER A 881 2.30 29.01 20.50
C SER A 881 3.70 29.39 20.03
N THR A 882 4.39 30.28 20.74
CA THR A 882 5.71 30.83 20.39
C THR A 882 6.80 29.79 20.17
N PRO A 883 7.08 28.83 21.08
CA PRO A 883 8.13 27.85 20.87
C PRO A 883 7.93 26.98 19.62
N VAL A 884 6.69 26.59 19.33
CA VAL A 884 6.35 25.79 18.15
C VAL A 884 6.53 26.59 16.86
N VAL A 885 6.04 27.83 16.85
CA VAL A 885 6.14 28.71 15.68
C VAL A 885 7.61 29.10 15.41
N ASP A 886 8.40 29.35 16.46
CA ASP A 886 9.84 29.64 16.35
C ASP A 886 10.63 28.45 15.80
N ALA A 887 10.28 27.22 16.20
CA ALA A 887 10.89 26.00 15.66
C ALA A 887 10.56 25.83 14.17
N VAL A 888 9.29 26.03 13.75
CA VAL A 888 8.89 25.99 12.34
C VAL A 888 9.58 27.10 11.54
N ALA A 889 9.71 28.31 12.09
CA ALA A 889 10.42 29.42 11.45
C ALA A 889 11.91 29.10 11.27
N THR A 890 12.54 28.45 12.26
CA THR A 890 13.92 27.97 12.16
C THR A 890 14.07 26.97 11.02
N LEU A 891 13.17 25.99 10.90
CA LEU A 891 13.16 25.05 9.77
C LEU A 891 12.92 25.74 8.41
N ALA A 892 12.02 26.72 8.36
CA ALA A 892 11.71 27.47 7.14
C ALA A 892 12.87 28.36 6.68
N PHE A 893 13.57 28.99 7.62
CA PHE A 893 14.60 29.98 7.35
C PHE A 893 16.04 29.47 7.52
N GLU A 894 16.28 28.27 8.02
CA GLU A 894 17.62 27.67 8.12
C GLU A 894 17.71 26.28 7.49
N GLY A 895 16.59 25.58 7.28
CA GLY A 895 16.55 24.18 6.84
C GLY A 895 17.00 23.90 5.40
N GLU A 896 17.31 22.63 5.13
CA GLU A 896 17.67 22.09 3.81
C GLU A 896 16.50 22.17 2.80
N LYS A 897 16.79 22.02 1.49
CA LYS A 897 15.87 22.33 0.38
C LYS A 897 14.45 21.76 0.51
N ASN A 898 14.27 20.50 0.93
CA ASN A 898 12.94 19.88 1.01
C ASN A 898 12.16 20.23 2.29
N ASN A 899 12.81 20.14 3.45
CA ASN A 899 12.19 20.47 4.74
C ASN A 899 11.84 21.96 4.80
N GLY A 900 12.73 22.83 4.31
CA GLY A 900 12.50 24.27 4.24
C GLY A 900 11.31 24.65 3.36
N ALA A 901 11.13 24.00 2.20
CA ALA A 901 10.01 24.29 1.31
C ALA A 901 8.63 23.95 1.93
N LEU A 902 8.52 22.81 2.63
CA LEU A 902 7.30 22.45 3.34
C LEU A 902 7.10 23.34 4.58
N ALA A 903 8.17 23.63 5.33
CA ALA A 903 8.12 24.51 6.49
C ALA A 903 7.64 25.93 6.13
N ILE A 904 8.08 26.49 4.99
CA ILE A 904 7.56 27.76 4.47
C ILE A 904 6.05 27.67 4.22
N LYS A 905 5.55 26.58 3.62
CA LYS A 905 4.11 26.36 3.40
C LYS A 905 3.32 26.23 4.70
N THR A 906 3.89 25.56 5.70
CA THR A 906 3.32 25.46 7.04
C THR A 906 3.27 26.84 7.71
N LEU A 907 4.36 27.60 7.65
CA LEU A 907 4.45 28.96 8.20
C LEU A 907 3.46 29.93 7.52
N MET A 908 3.23 29.81 6.21
CA MET A 908 2.18 30.58 5.52
C MET A 908 0.77 30.25 6.06
N SER A 909 0.52 28.98 6.40
CA SER A 909 -0.78 28.57 6.96
C SER A 909 -0.95 29.07 8.40
N ILE A 910 0.15 29.12 9.18
CA ILE A 910 0.21 29.73 10.52
C ILE A 910 -0.06 31.24 10.44
N ALA A 911 0.67 31.95 9.56
CA ALA A 911 0.48 33.38 9.33
C ALA A 911 -0.97 33.69 8.92
N SER A 912 -1.57 32.82 8.08
CA SER A 912 -2.98 32.94 7.71
C SER A 912 -3.94 32.76 8.88
N ALA A 913 -3.59 31.99 9.90
CA ALA A 913 -4.45 31.75 11.07
C ALA A 913 -4.27 32.82 12.16
N GLU A 914 -3.05 33.28 12.42
CA GLU A 914 -2.75 34.33 13.42
C GLU A 914 -3.00 35.76 12.89
N GLY A 915 -3.01 35.98 11.58
CA GLY A 915 -3.33 37.28 10.98
C GLY A 915 -2.24 38.34 11.17
N ASN A 916 -2.64 39.60 11.41
CA ASN A 916 -1.70 40.73 11.48
C ASN A 916 -0.72 40.62 12.66
N ASP A 917 -1.16 40.05 13.78
CA ASP A 917 -0.36 39.90 14.99
C ASP A 917 0.92 39.09 14.71
N PHE A 918 0.87 38.11 13.79
CA PHE A 918 2.03 37.34 13.36
C PHE A 918 3.14 38.22 12.78
N ILE A 919 2.78 39.21 11.97
CA ILE A 919 3.73 40.09 11.28
C ILE A 919 4.28 41.13 12.25
N GLU A 920 3.41 41.75 13.05
CA GLU A 920 3.78 42.85 13.94
C GLU A 920 4.56 42.39 15.18
N SER A 921 4.27 41.20 15.71
CA SER A 921 4.94 40.66 16.89
C SER A 921 6.11 39.73 16.52
N ARG A 922 5.83 38.61 15.84
CA ARG A 922 6.81 37.53 15.61
C ARG A 922 7.84 37.88 14.55
N LEU A 923 7.40 38.19 13.33
CA LEU A 923 8.32 38.50 12.23
C LEU A 923 9.20 39.71 12.55
N LYS A 924 8.63 40.74 13.21
CA LYS A 924 9.40 41.89 13.69
C LYS A 924 10.48 41.47 14.68
N GLY A 925 10.14 40.67 15.69
CA GLY A 925 11.10 40.14 16.65
C GLY A 925 12.23 39.34 15.98
N TRP A 926 11.88 38.42 15.08
CA TRP A 926 12.89 37.62 14.37
C TRP A 926 13.77 38.46 13.44
N TYR A 927 13.20 39.46 12.75
CA TYR A 927 13.95 40.36 11.87
C TYR A 927 14.99 41.18 12.67
N GLU A 928 14.65 41.60 13.89
CA GLU A 928 15.53 42.35 14.77
C GLU A 928 16.64 41.47 15.36
N GLN A 929 16.28 40.27 15.85
CA GLN A 929 17.18 39.37 16.56
C GLN A 929 18.10 38.54 15.65
N LYS A 930 17.60 38.06 14.50
CA LYS A 930 18.32 37.12 13.62
C LYS A 930 18.65 37.71 12.25
N ARG A 931 19.84 38.29 12.11
CA ARG A 931 20.29 38.96 10.86
C ARG A 931 20.35 38.02 9.65
N SER A 932 20.74 36.75 9.85
CA SER A 932 20.82 35.74 8.78
C SER A 932 19.47 35.42 8.15
N TRP A 933 18.37 35.65 8.86
CA TRP A 933 17.01 35.35 8.38
C TRP A 933 16.43 36.44 7.49
N ARG A 934 16.94 37.68 7.58
CA ARG A 934 16.34 38.85 6.93
C ARG A 934 16.06 38.67 5.43
N PRO A 935 17.00 38.14 4.60
CA PRO A 935 16.71 37.93 3.18
C PRO A 935 15.58 36.91 2.95
N ARG A 936 15.50 35.87 3.80
CA ARG A 936 14.50 34.79 3.71
C ARG A 936 13.13 35.24 4.24
N ILE A 937 13.10 36.06 5.30
CA ILE A 937 11.90 36.74 5.79
C ILE A 937 11.33 37.67 4.71
N ILE A 938 12.20 38.44 4.02
CA ILE A 938 11.76 39.27 2.91
C ILE A 938 11.20 38.41 1.78
N ALA A 939 11.87 37.32 1.41
CA ALA A 939 11.34 36.38 0.41
C ALA A 939 9.98 35.78 0.83
N PHE A 940 9.79 35.51 2.13
CA PHE A 940 8.53 35.03 2.70
C PHE A 940 7.38 36.02 2.52
N PHE A 941 7.61 37.34 2.64
CA PHE A 941 6.56 38.33 2.34
C PHE A 941 6.05 38.23 0.90
N GLY A 942 6.93 37.94 -0.05
CA GLY A 942 6.56 37.76 -1.45
C GLY A 942 5.64 36.56 -1.64
N ALA A 943 5.92 35.45 -0.94
CA ALA A 943 5.08 34.27 -0.92
C ALA A 943 3.75 34.51 -0.17
N LEU A 944 3.76 35.27 0.93
CA LEU A 944 2.56 35.62 1.70
C LEU A 944 1.60 36.52 0.91
N ILE A 945 2.12 37.48 0.13
CA ILE A 945 1.30 38.33 -0.75
C ILE A 945 0.54 37.49 -1.78
N GLU A 946 1.19 36.47 -2.33
CA GLU A 946 0.60 35.55 -3.30
C GLU A 946 -0.40 34.58 -2.63
N PHE A 947 -0.10 34.10 -1.43
CA PHE A 947 -0.94 33.13 -0.70
C PHE A 947 -2.15 33.75 0.01
N ALA A 948 -1.98 34.91 0.66
CA ALA A 948 -2.98 35.62 1.44
C ALA A 948 -2.95 37.15 1.14
N PRO A 949 -3.47 37.59 -0.02
CA PRO A 949 -3.42 38.99 -0.44
C PRO A 949 -4.15 39.95 0.51
N LEU A 950 -5.28 39.52 1.11
CA LEU A 950 -6.06 40.34 2.03
C LEU A 950 -5.29 40.70 3.31
N GLN A 951 -4.63 39.72 3.93
CA GLN A 951 -3.81 39.96 5.11
C GLN A 951 -2.62 40.85 4.76
N SER A 952 -1.98 40.57 3.62
CA SER A 952 -0.85 41.34 3.13
C SER A 952 -1.22 42.80 2.82
N TYR A 953 -2.45 43.06 2.36
CA TYR A 953 -2.98 44.41 2.18
C TYR A 953 -3.06 45.17 3.51
N HIS A 954 -3.55 44.54 4.57
CA HIS A 954 -3.62 45.16 5.89
C HIS A 954 -2.25 45.41 6.51
N SER A 955 -1.33 44.46 6.38
CA SER A 955 0.02 44.53 6.95
C SER A 955 1.06 45.21 6.05
N LEU A 956 0.64 45.73 4.88
CA LEU A 956 1.53 46.34 3.91
C LEU A 956 2.41 47.46 4.49
N PRO A 957 1.92 48.35 5.38
CA PRO A 957 2.75 49.37 6.02
C PRO A 957 3.97 48.78 6.74
N THR A 958 3.74 47.72 7.51
CA THR A 958 4.77 47.02 8.28
C THR A 958 5.72 46.26 7.35
N ILE A 959 5.20 45.62 6.29
CA ILE A 959 6.04 44.98 5.26
C ILE A 959 6.97 46.02 4.60
N MET A 960 6.44 47.19 4.24
CA MET A 960 7.23 48.27 3.63
C MET A 960 8.35 48.78 4.54
N GLU A 961 8.11 48.87 5.86
CA GLU A 961 9.16 49.23 6.83
C GLU A 961 10.36 48.27 6.75
N PHE A 962 10.11 46.96 6.70
CA PHE A 962 11.17 45.95 6.55
C PHE A 962 11.92 46.10 5.23
N LEU A 963 11.21 46.29 4.11
CA LEU A 963 11.82 46.42 2.79
C LEU A 963 12.73 47.66 2.70
N LEU A 964 12.29 48.79 3.25
CA LEU A 964 13.07 50.02 3.26
C LEU A 964 14.29 49.91 4.17
N ARG A 965 14.13 49.32 5.36
CA ARG A 965 15.26 49.05 6.27
C ARG A 965 16.28 48.11 5.66
N ALA A 966 15.86 47.12 4.87
CA ALA A 966 16.75 46.19 4.18
C ALA A 966 17.56 46.85 3.05
N LEU A 967 17.00 47.88 2.42
CA LEU A 967 17.62 48.61 1.31
C LEU A 967 18.39 49.87 1.73
N ASP A 968 18.33 50.24 3.01
CA ASP A 968 18.89 51.49 3.56
C ASP A 968 20.33 51.71 3.06
N PRO A 969 20.58 52.79 2.28
CA PRO A 969 21.90 53.14 1.79
C PRO A 969 22.93 53.37 2.90
N HIS A 970 22.50 53.73 4.10
CA HIS A 970 23.33 54.01 5.26
C HIS A 970 23.62 52.77 6.13
N ASN A 971 23.08 51.61 5.77
CA ASN A 971 23.38 50.36 6.46
C ASN A 971 24.90 50.04 6.33
N PRO A 972 25.66 49.93 7.43
CA PRO A 972 27.08 49.64 7.39
C PRO A 972 27.41 48.25 6.82
N ASN A 973 26.44 47.33 6.82
CA ASN A 973 26.61 45.97 6.31
C ASN A 973 26.21 45.86 4.83
N LYS A 974 27.17 46.10 3.94
CA LYS A 974 26.95 46.06 2.48
C LYS A 974 26.54 44.69 1.95
N ASP A 975 26.99 43.60 2.58
CA ASP A 975 26.71 42.24 2.11
C ASP A 975 25.28 41.81 2.43
N GLU A 976 24.75 42.25 3.58
CA GLU A 976 23.34 42.09 3.93
C GLU A 976 22.44 42.80 2.93
N ARG A 977 22.72 44.07 2.61
CA ARG A 977 21.97 44.84 1.61
C ARG A 977 21.98 44.17 0.23
N LYS A 978 23.13 43.63 -0.20
CA LYS A 978 23.24 42.85 -1.45
C LYS A 978 22.37 41.59 -1.41
N SER A 979 22.37 40.86 -0.29
CA SER A 979 21.61 39.62 -0.12
C SER A 979 20.09 39.85 -0.14
N CYS A 980 19.62 41.02 0.33
CA CYS A 980 18.20 41.39 0.34
C CYS A 980 17.69 41.96 -0.99
N LEU A 981 18.57 42.44 -1.88
CA LEU A 981 18.18 43.15 -3.10
C LEU A 981 17.24 42.32 -4.01
N LEU A 982 17.60 41.05 -4.24
CA LEU A 982 16.80 40.14 -5.07
C LEU A 982 15.46 39.80 -4.40
N PRO A 983 15.39 39.37 -3.12
CA PRO A 983 14.14 39.20 -2.40
C PRO A 983 13.24 40.44 -2.41
N VAL A 984 13.78 41.64 -2.14
CA VAL A 984 12.97 42.88 -2.14
C VAL A 984 12.39 43.15 -3.53
N THR A 985 13.19 42.96 -4.59
CA THR A 985 12.73 43.13 -5.98
C THR A 985 11.58 42.16 -6.29
N GLN A 986 11.67 40.91 -5.82
CA GLN A 986 10.59 39.93 -5.98
C GLN A 986 9.34 40.32 -5.21
N VAL A 987 9.46 40.79 -3.95
CA VAL A 987 8.32 41.26 -3.15
C VAL A 987 7.63 42.43 -3.83
N VAL A 988 8.38 43.43 -4.31
CA VAL A 988 7.80 44.60 -5.01
C VAL A 988 7.03 44.16 -6.25
N ARG A 989 7.60 43.23 -7.04
CA ARG A 989 6.92 42.67 -8.21
C ARG A 989 5.61 41.97 -7.83
N ARG A 990 5.65 41.09 -6.82
CA ARG A 990 4.46 40.38 -6.32
C ARG A 990 3.42 41.35 -5.76
N ALA A 991 3.84 42.39 -5.04
CA ALA A 991 2.95 43.42 -4.52
C ALA A 991 2.22 44.16 -5.65
N VAL A 992 2.92 44.55 -6.72
CA VAL A 992 2.30 45.21 -7.89
C VAL A 992 1.33 44.27 -8.64
N ASP A 993 1.65 42.98 -8.74
CA ASP A 993 0.80 42.01 -9.44
C ASP A 993 -0.49 41.69 -8.64
N TYR A 994 -0.36 41.47 -7.32
CA TYR A 994 -1.43 40.96 -6.47
C TYR A 994 -2.16 42.01 -5.63
N LEU A 995 -1.53 43.14 -5.27
CA LEU A 995 -2.13 44.17 -4.42
C LEU A 995 -2.54 45.40 -5.24
N PRO A 996 -3.81 45.84 -5.15
CA PRO A 996 -4.31 46.95 -5.95
C PRO A 996 -3.79 48.33 -5.52
N ASN A 997 -3.38 48.49 -4.27
CA ASN A 997 -2.92 49.75 -3.68
C ASN A 997 -1.41 50.01 -3.88
N VAL A 998 -0.75 49.25 -4.76
CA VAL A 998 0.69 49.36 -5.03
C VAL A 998 0.92 49.55 -6.53
N SER A 999 1.73 50.54 -6.88
CA SER A 999 2.14 50.79 -8.27
C SER A 999 3.61 51.16 -8.36
N PHE A 1000 4.32 50.65 -9.37
CA PHE A 1000 5.76 50.85 -9.52
C PHE A 1000 6.10 51.53 -10.85
N LEU A 1001 6.89 52.60 -10.76
CA LEU A 1001 7.41 53.35 -11.90
C LEU A 1001 8.86 52.92 -12.20
N GLN A 1002 9.02 52.10 -13.24
CA GLN A 1002 10.27 51.38 -13.51
C GLN A 1002 11.49 52.29 -13.77
N HIS A 1003 11.30 53.40 -14.51
CA HIS A 1003 12.43 54.25 -14.95
C HIS A 1003 13.04 55.09 -13.81
N LEU A 1004 12.21 55.58 -12.87
CA LEU A 1004 12.68 56.30 -11.68
C LEU A 1004 12.89 55.38 -10.46
N GLN A 1005 12.43 54.13 -10.53
CA GLN A 1005 12.36 53.19 -9.41
C GLN A 1005 11.55 53.76 -8.23
N TYR A 1006 10.42 54.41 -8.53
CA TYR A 1006 9.51 54.96 -7.54
C TYR A 1006 8.34 54.00 -7.29
N LEU A 1007 8.05 53.73 -6.03
CA LEU A 1007 6.94 52.89 -5.60
C LEU A 1007 5.87 53.79 -4.96
N ALA A 1008 4.66 53.78 -5.48
CA ALA A 1008 3.51 54.43 -4.86
C ALA A 1008 2.73 53.38 -4.07
N VAL A 1009 2.45 53.69 -2.81
CA VAL A 1009 1.73 52.81 -1.89
C VAL A 1009 0.60 53.61 -1.24
N GLY A 1010 -0.62 53.08 -1.35
CA GLY A 1010 -1.81 53.60 -0.68
C GLY A 1010 -2.00 52.96 0.70
N TYR A 1011 -2.29 53.78 1.70
CA TYR A 1011 -2.42 53.36 3.09
C TYR A 1011 -3.89 53.39 3.58
N ASN A 1012 -4.11 52.81 4.76
CA ASN A 1012 -5.42 52.72 5.41
C ASN A 1012 -5.94 54.08 5.93
N ASP A 1013 -5.06 55.06 6.11
CA ASP A 1013 -5.37 56.43 6.54
C ASP A 1013 -5.72 57.37 5.36
N GLY A 1014 -5.80 56.84 4.13
CA GLY A 1014 -6.12 57.62 2.94
C GLY A 1014 -4.93 58.38 2.34
N ILE A 1015 -3.73 58.16 2.88
CA ILE A 1015 -2.48 58.75 2.41
C ILE A 1015 -1.88 57.88 1.30
N VAL A 1016 -1.32 58.52 0.28
CA VAL A 1016 -0.45 57.87 -0.70
C VAL A 1016 0.98 58.35 -0.48
N ARG A 1017 1.91 57.40 -0.33
CA ARG A 1017 3.35 57.69 -0.23
C ARG A 1017 4.05 57.22 -1.49
N VAL A 1018 4.89 58.09 -2.03
CA VAL A 1018 5.81 57.79 -3.12
C VAL A 1018 7.19 57.60 -2.54
N ILE A 1019 7.80 56.44 -2.78
CA ILE A 1019 9.05 56.04 -2.15
C ILE A 1019 10.10 55.78 -3.24
N ASN A 1020 11.29 56.37 -3.09
CA ASN A 1020 12.41 56.09 -3.98
C ASN A 1020 13.12 54.83 -3.50
N MET A 1021 13.03 53.75 -4.28
CA MET A 1021 13.63 52.46 -3.90
C MET A 1021 15.16 52.46 -3.94
N LYS A 1022 15.81 53.45 -4.59
CA LYS A 1022 17.29 53.60 -4.59
C LYS A 1022 17.81 54.19 -3.28
N THR A 1023 17.11 55.21 -2.77
CA THR A 1023 17.53 55.98 -1.59
C THR A 1023 16.74 55.64 -0.34
N THR A 1024 15.75 54.75 -0.46
CA THR A 1024 14.76 54.36 0.57
C THR A 1024 14.01 55.52 1.22
N GLY A 1025 14.10 56.71 0.64
CA GLY A 1025 13.45 57.92 1.14
C GLY A 1025 12.03 58.08 0.60
N ILE A 1026 11.15 58.63 1.43
CA ILE A 1026 9.83 59.10 1.00
C ILE A 1026 10.05 60.35 0.15
N VAL A 1027 9.64 60.28 -1.11
CA VAL A 1027 9.74 61.32 -2.13
C VAL A 1027 8.54 62.26 -2.09
N ALA A 1028 7.36 61.74 -1.72
CA ALA A 1028 6.16 62.53 -1.51
C ALA A 1028 5.19 61.78 -0.59
N SER A 1029 4.40 62.52 0.17
CA SER A 1029 3.31 62.00 0.99
C SER A 1029 2.17 63.00 0.93
N PHE A 1030 1.00 62.57 0.43
CA PHE A 1030 -0.16 63.45 0.30
C PHE A 1030 -1.45 62.70 0.66
N VAL A 1031 -2.39 63.43 1.25
CA VAL A 1031 -3.72 62.92 1.62
C VAL A 1031 -4.60 62.96 0.38
N SER A 1032 -4.98 61.79 -0.16
CA SER A 1032 -5.83 61.74 -1.36
C SER A 1032 -7.30 61.68 -1.00
N HIS A 1033 -7.67 60.77 -0.11
CA HIS A 1033 -9.04 60.53 0.32
C HIS A 1033 -9.08 60.43 1.85
N PRO A 1034 -10.23 60.68 2.50
CA PRO A 1034 -10.36 60.45 3.94
C PRO A 1034 -10.54 58.97 4.29
N GLU A 1035 -10.84 58.10 3.32
CA GLU A 1035 -10.98 56.65 3.50
C GLU A 1035 -9.76 55.86 3.01
N LYS A 1036 -9.73 54.56 3.35
CA LYS A 1036 -8.68 53.62 2.93
C LYS A 1036 -8.48 53.65 1.42
N ILE A 1037 -7.22 53.68 0.99
CA ILE A 1037 -6.87 53.62 -0.42
C ILE A 1037 -6.99 52.19 -0.94
N LEU A 1038 -7.81 52.01 -1.97
CA LEU A 1038 -8.07 50.73 -2.57
C LEU A 1038 -7.17 50.46 -3.78
N CYS A 1039 -7.07 51.42 -4.71
CA CYS A 1039 -6.21 51.31 -5.88
C CYS A 1039 -5.29 52.52 -6.05
N VAL A 1040 -4.08 52.26 -6.53
CA VAL A 1040 -3.13 53.29 -6.97
C VAL A 1040 -2.55 52.88 -8.33
N ALA A 1041 -2.42 53.81 -9.27
CA ALA A 1041 -1.84 53.54 -10.57
C ALA A 1041 -0.97 54.70 -11.07
N TYR A 1042 0.30 54.42 -11.38
CA TYR A 1042 1.15 55.34 -12.12
C TYR A 1042 0.77 55.41 -13.59
N SER A 1043 0.77 56.63 -14.13
CA SER A 1043 0.75 56.86 -15.56
C SER A 1043 2.05 56.35 -16.19
N SER A 1044 1.94 55.70 -17.34
CA SER A 1044 3.06 55.19 -18.12
C SER A 1044 3.77 56.28 -18.93
N ASN A 1045 3.29 57.53 -18.89
CA ASN A 1045 3.87 58.65 -19.62
C ASN A 1045 5.24 59.06 -19.03
N HIS A 1046 6.21 59.34 -19.90
CA HIS A 1046 7.56 59.75 -19.49
C HIS A 1046 7.65 61.21 -19.03
N SER A 1047 6.67 62.05 -19.37
CA SER A 1047 6.70 63.50 -19.09
C SER A 1047 5.88 63.95 -17.87
N GLY A 1048 4.72 63.34 -17.61
CA GLY A 1048 3.86 63.64 -16.46
C GLY A 1048 3.80 62.42 -15.53
N HIS A 1049 4.42 62.51 -14.35
CA HIS A 1049 4.44 61.44 -13.35
C HIS A 1049 3.10 61.41 -12.58
N ASP A 1050 2.00 61.19 -13.30
CA ASP A 1050 0.65 61.27 -12.74
C ASP A 1050 0.28 59.98 -12.00
N ILE A 1051 -0.47 60.12 -10.90
CA ILE A 1051 -0.95 59.01 -10.08
C ILE A 1051 -2.47 59.07 -9.97
N ALA A 1052 -3.14 58.00 -10.39
CA ALA A 1052 -4.57 57.81 -10.18
C ALA A 1052 -4.81 57.07 -8.85
N VAL A 1053 -5.75 57.55 -8.05
CA VAL A 1053 -6.04 57.02 -6.71
C VAL A 1053 -7.54 56.82 -6.50
N LEU A 1054 -7.92 55.62 -6.08
CA LEU A 1054 -9.29 55.21 -5.76
C LEU A 1054 -9.39 54.80 -4.29
N SER A 1055 -10.44 55.27 -3.60
CA SER A 1055 -10.72 54.87 -2.21
C SER A 1055 -11.72 53.73 -2.11
N GLU A 1056 -11.83 53.13 -0.92
CA GLU A 1056 -12.78 52.06 -0.58
C GLU A 1056 -14.24 52.41 -0.91
N LYS A 1057 -14.63 53.69 -0.83
CA LYS A 1057 -16.01 54.12 -1.16
C LYS A 1057 -16.33 54.07 -2.65
N MET A 1058 -15.35 53.92 -3.53
CA MET A 1058 -15.49 53.84 -4.99
C MET A 1058 -16.40 54.89 -5.62
N LYS A 1059 -16.37 56.13 -5.12
CA LYS A 1059 -17.15 57.23 -5.69
C LYS A 1059 -16.40 57.97 -6.77
N THR A 1060 -15.13 58.28 -6.51
CA THR A 1060 -14.32 59.11 -7.39
C THR A 1060 -12.88 58.60 -7.49
N ILE A 1061 -12.29 58.81 -8.65
CA ILE A 1061 -10.86 58.61 -8.91
C ILE A 1061 -10.20 59.99 -8.91
N LYS A 1062 -9.17 60.16 -8.08
CA LYS A 1062 -8.39 61.40 -8.01
C LYS A 1062 -7.07 61.25 -8.75
N ILE A 1063 -6.75 62.20 -9.62
CA ILE A 1063 -5.52 62.22 -10.41
C ILE A 1063 -4.58 63.28 -9.84
N TRP A 1064 -3.38 62.85 -9.45
CA TRP A 1064 -2.36 63.69 -8.83
C TRP A 1064 -1.17 63.88 -9.77
N HIS A 1065 -0.80 65.12 -10.05
CA HIS A 1065 0.32 65.47 -10.93
C HIS A 1065 1.56 65.87 -10.11
N ALA A 1066 2.71 65.29 -10.46
CA ALA A 1066 3.98 65.66 -9.87
C ALA A 1066 4.54 66.93 -10.50
N SER A 1067 4.60 68.02 -9.74
CA SER A 1067 5.21 69.28 -10.19
C SER A 1067 6.72 69.24 -9.90
N ARG A 1068 7.57 69.35 -10.93
CA ARG A 1068 9.01 69.59 -10.75
C ARG A 1068 9.28 71.10 -10.74
N PRO A 1069 10.04 71.65 -9.78
CA PRO A 1069 10.50 73.03 -9.87
C PRO A 1069 11.50 73.13 -11.03
N VAL A 1070 11.14 73.91 -12.06
CA VAL A 1070 11.97 74.12 -13.26
C VAL A 1070 12.93 75.29 -12.97
N GLY A 1071 14.19 75.00 -12.65
CA GLY A 1071 15.23 76.02 -12.51
C GLY A 1071 16.63 75.46 -12.27
N LEU A 1072 17.65 76.06 -12.88
CA LEU A 1072 19.07 75.68 -12.79
C LEU A 1072 19.61 75.66 -11.34
N MET A 1073 19.04 76.48 -10.45
CA MET A 1073 19.37 76.49 -9.01
C MET A 1073 18.70 75.34 -8.22
N GLY A 1074 17.60 74.77 -8.72
CA GLY A 1074 16.92 73.62 -8.08
C GLY A 1074 17.64 72.29 -8.29
N ILE A 1075 18.52 72.21 -9.29
CA ILE A 1075 19.35 71.02 -9.58
C ILE A 1075 20.52 70.90 -8.59
N ILE A 1076 21.03 72.03 -8.09
CA ILE A 1076 22.18 72.08 -7.17
C ILE A 1076 21.75 71.76 -5.72
N PHE A 1077 20.55 72.15 -5.31
CA PHE A 1077 19.96 71.84 -4.00
C PHE A 1077 18.96 70.67 -4.09
N ALA A 1078 19.35 69.56 -4.72
CA ALA A 1078 18.52 68.37 -4.88
C ALA A 1078 18.23 67.66 -3.53
N GLY A 1079 17.38 68.29 -2.72
CA GLY A 1079 16.74 67.76 -1.53
C GLY A 1079 15.25 68.14 -1.46
N GLN A 1080 14.71 68.87 -2.43
CA GLN A 1080 13.28 69.19 -2.46
C GLN A 1080 12.45 68.14 -3.18
N MET A 1081 11.51 67.60 -2.41
CA MET A 1081 10.49 66.61 -2.74
C MET A 1081 9.59 67.10 -3.90
N PRO A 1082 9.30 66.31 -4.94
CA PRO A 1082 8.28 66.66 -5.92
C PRO A 1082 6.92 66.80 -5.22
N GLU A 1083 6.29 67.96 -5.38
CA GLU A 1083 4.98 68.24 -4.81
C GLU A 1083 3.91 67.64 -5.73
N PHE A 1084 3.07 66.76 -5.20
CA PHE A 1084 1.92 66.22 -5.91
C PHE A 1084 0.70 67.11 -5.68
N ARG A 1085 0.16 67.68 -6.75
CA ARG A 1085 -1.05 68.51 -6.71
C ARG A 1085 -2.21 67.78 -7.39
N LEU A 1086 -3.38 67.86 -6.78
CA LEU A 1086 -4.61 67.30 -7.36
C LEU A 1086 -4.90 68.04 -8.67
N LYS A 1087 -4.97 67.30 -9.77
CA LYS A 1087 -5.22 67.84 -11.11
C LYS A 1087 -6.68 67.65 -11.50
N PHE A 1088 -7.20 66.43 -11.34
CA PHE A 1088 -8.55 66.07 -11.75
C PHE A 1088 -9.24 65.13 -10.75
N VAL A 1089 -10.57 65.18 -10.75
CA VAL A 1089 -11.45 64.24 -10.05
C VAL A 1089 -12.41 63.68 -11.07
N VAL A 1090 -12.49 62.36 -11.16
CA VAL A 1090 -13.33 61.64 -12.13
C VAL A 1090 -14.39 60.87 -11.34
N ASP A 1091 -15.66 61.12 -11.62
CA ASP A 1091 -16.77 60.41 -10.99
C ASP A 1091 -16.97 59.02 -11.60
N ILE A 1092 -17.23 58.03 -10.76
CA ILE A 1092 -17.53 56.66 -11.20
C ILE A 1092 -19.05 56.54 -11.41
N PRO A 1093 -19.54 55.99 -12.53
CA PRO A 1093 -20.97 55.80 -12.77
C PRO A 1093 -21.65 55.00 -11.65
N GLU A 1094 -22.83 55.43 -11.22
CA GLU A 1094 -23.65 54.68 -10.26
C GLU A 1094 -24.36 53.50 -10.98
N ILE A 1095 -24.50 52.36 -10.29
CA ILE A 1095 -25.17 51.17 -10.83
C ILE A 1095 -26.62 51.13 -10.31
N ASP A 1096 -27.57 51.19 -11.23
CA ASP A 1096 -29.02 51.28 -10.94
C ASP A 1096 -29.73 49.93 -10.66
N SER A 1097 -29.02 48.88 -10.23
CA SER A 1097 -29.66 47.57 -10.00
C SER A 1097 -30.13 47.37 -8.55
N ALA A 1098 -31.45 47.21 -8.38
CA ALA A 1098 -32.14 46.91 -7.12
C ALA A 1098 -31.71 45.59 -6.42
N GLU A 1099 -30.84 44.78 -7.03
CA GLU A 1099 -30.38 43.48 -6.51
C GLU A 1099 -29.03 43.52 -5.76
N SER A 1100 -28.33 44.66 -5.67
CA SER A 1100 -26.98 44.75 -5.06
C SER A 1100 -26.89 45.63 -3.81
N ARG A 1101 -27.78 45.42 -2.82
CA ARG A 1101 -27.67 46.11 -1.51
C ARG A 1101 -26.61 45.52 -0.58
N GLU A 1102 -26.07 44.34 -0.86
CA GLU A 1102 -24.95 43.80 -0.11
C GLU A 1102 -23.63 44.37 -0.65
N ARG A 1103 -22.91 45.14 0.18
CA ARG A 1103 -21.54 45.56 -0.13
C ARG A 1103 -20.68 44.30 -0.28
N PRO A 1104 -19.92 44.13 -1.38
CA PRO A 1104 -19.03 43.01 -1.54
C PRO A 1104 -18.00 43.03 -0.44
N ASP A 1105 -17.65 41.83 0.05
CA ASP A 1105 -16.59 41.66 1.03
C ASP A 1105 -15.27 42.28 0.52
N LEU A 1106 -14.48 42.84 1.43
CA LEU A 1106 -13.22 43.52 1.15
C LEU A 1106 -12.25 42.60 0.38
N PHE A 1107 -12.32 41.29 0.61
CA PHE A 1107 -11.59 40.28 -0.17
C PHE A 1107 -11.92 40.33 -1.67
N SER A 1108 -13.21 40.43 -2.02
CA SER A 1108 -13.66 40.53 -3.41
C SER A 1108 -13.22 41.84 -4.05
N MET A 1109 -13.20 42.92 -3.26
CA MET A 1109 -12.69 44.21 -3.71
C MET A 1109 -11.19 44.14 -4.00
N ILE A 1110 -10.36 43.58 -3.11
CA ILE A 1110 -8.91 43.49 -3.30
C ILE A 1110 -8.51 42.60 -4.49
N THR A 1111 -9.25 41.51 -4.70
CA THR A 1111 -8.96 40.52 -5.76
C THR A 1111 -9.41 40.98 -7.15
N LYS A 1112 -10.56 41.67 -7.26
CA LYS A 1112 -11.12 42.08 -8.56
C LYS A 1112 -10.85 43.54 -8.92
N CYS A 1113 -10.56 44.41 -7.95
CA CYS A 1113 -10.33 45.82 -8.25
C CYS A 1113 -8.93 46.04 -8.80
N ARG A 1114 -8.85 46.70 -9.96
CA ARG A 1114 -7.59 47.10 -10.58
C ARG A 1114 -7.78 48.44 -11.27
N LEU A 1115 -6.79 49.31 -11.15
CA LEU A 1115 -6.74 50.62 -11.79
C LEU A 1115 -5.55 50.65 -12.74
N ARG A 1116 -5.75 51.04 -13.99
CA ARG A 1116 -4.71 51.04 -15.02
C ARG A 1116 -4.84 52.25 -15.93
N TRP A 1117 -3.72 52.82 -16.36
CA TRP A 1117 -3.71 53.86 -17.39
C TRP A 1117 -3.66 53.22 -18.77
N LEU A 1118 -4.59 53.58 -19.66
CA LEU A 1118 -4.58 53.16 -21.07
C LEU A 1118 -3.89 54.22 -21.94
N SER A 1119 -4.07 55.49 -21.59
CA SER A 1119 -3.41 56.64 -22.20
C SER A 1119 -3.32 57.78 -21.18
N PRO A 1120 -2.56 58.86 -21.43
CA PRO A 1120 -2.53 60.02 -20.53
C PRO A 1120 -3.89 60.66 -20.23
N HIS A 1121 -4.90 60.36 -21.05
CA HIS A 1121 -6.26 60.89 -20.96
C HIS A 1121 -7.30 59.81 -20.65
N CYS A 1122 -6.90 58.59 -20.28
CA CYS A 1122 -7.83 57.48 -20.08
C CYS A 1122 -7.34 56.51 -19.01
N VAL A 1123 -8.20 56.27 -18.02
CA VAL A 1123 -7.98 55.31 -16.93
C VAL A 1123 -9.03 54.22 -16.99
N GLU A 1124 -8.60 52.97 -16.94
CA GLU A 1124 -9.44 51.78 -16.84
C GLU A 1124 -9.60 51.39 -15.36
N LEU A 1125 -10.85 51.22 -14.93
CA LEU A 1125 -11.21 50.64 -13.64
C LEU A 1125 -11.89 49.28 -13.86
N SER A 1126 -11.28 48.23 -13.30
CA SER A 1126 -11.91 46.92 -13.10
C SER A 1126 -12.45 46.86 -11.68
N SER A 1127 -13.71 46.44 -11.48
CA SER A 1127 -14.32 46.28 -10.15
C SER A 1127 -15.33 45.13 -10.14
N PRO A 1128 -15.71 44.57 -8.97
CA PRO A 1128 -16.69 43.49 -8.87
C PRO A 1128 -18.02 43.77 -9.57
N TRP A 1129 -18.38 45.05 -9.70
CA TRP A 1129 -19.65 45.45 -10.27
C TRP A 1129 -19.57 45.89 -11.73
N HIS A 1130 -18.48 46.54 -12.13
CA HIS A 1130 -18.36 47.15 -13.45
C HIS A 1130 -17.60 46.30 -14.47
N ASP A 1131 -17.08 45.14 -14.06
CA ASP A 1131 -16.15 44.26 -14.78
C ASP A 1131 -14.92 45.01 -15.34
N ARG A 1132 -15.07 45.83 -16.40
CA ARG A 1132 -14.12 46.86 -16.84
C ARG A 1132 -14.82 48.10 -17.39
N ILE A 1133 -14.48 49.27 -16.89
CA ILE A 1133 -14.92 50.57 -17.42
C ILE A 1133 -13.74 51.47 -17.76
N GLN A 1134 -13.87 52.23 -18.84
CA GLN A 1134 -12.90 53.24 -19.25
C GLN A 1134 -13.43 54.63 -18.90
N LEU A 1135 -12.61 55.42 -18.24
CA LEU A 1135 -12.95 56.74 -17.75
C LEU A 1135 -11.99 57.76 -18.36
N THR A 1136 -12.54 58.76 -19.03
CA THR A 1136 -11.77 59.84 -19.65
C THR A 1136 -11.24 60.81 -18.59
N VAL A 1137 -10.00 61.25 -18.77
CA VAL A 1137 -9.29 62.19 -17.92
C VAL A 1137 -8.94 63.40 -18.80
N ASP A 1138 -9.82 64.41 -18.77
CA ASP A 1138 -9.69 65.64 -19.56
C ASP A 1138 -8.86 66.70 -18.85
#